data_AF-A0A6N7XJP5-F1
#
_entry.id   AF-A0A6N7XJP5-F1
#
_cell.length_a   1.000
_cell.length_b   1.000
_cell.length_c   1.000
_cell.angle_alpha   90.00
_cell.angle_beta   90.00
_cell.angle_gamma   90.00
#
_symmetry.space_group_name_H-M   'P 1'
#
loop_
_entity.id
_entity.type
_entity.pdbx_description
1 polymer ?
#
loop_
_entity_poly.entity_id
_entity_poly.type
_entity_poly.pdbx_seq_one_letter_code
_entity_poly.pdbx_strand_id
1 'polypeptide(L)'
;MRGMTFRKIRKLGLIGILFMMVMVLSLQGAFAGEKPELRNPKLVSDGGSQNTQWDTVYYGYYPQTEIVGEAGQCGIKTTLWNSESDYSLEPEVYAKLEKARYTADGDTVLNGIKYRRMKAEDRTYISRGEIDNRYFWNAKIKYHYFRYEPIRWRVLYVQDTAKGKWAQLLADKILDDRKYNETQTDITWEKSTIRSWLNGYGAEANQNGQDYSKNGFIKTAFREAQQAPIVAGRVENKNNYDCGTNGGNDTEDRIFLLSEDELYRSRLAWYYGFVAAPNSGSPEDIKLARDMEDEGRRAQGSTYSKAKGLWCNHEKGFEGNSMWWMRSPGQFEWNAAFVCNRGFIRYFGTRVEAADVGVRPAMVLNMDDADWTYGGTAIGQKGGTETAPPSMNVFGDEVLEYEEGEPEAPAKVMVSKISIAASPSLKIAAGKKTTLKTKVSPAKATDRSVTWTCSNTKYATVNSKGVVTTKSKGKGKTVTVTAKAKDGSGSEDAGVKTLYAKDIVTLKGMKVNEVSGSTRTPLKKDVTFVFYDSSTQTIEAKVTAKNGVLPDVSMYKDHRYIVYAQDSRYEMPNYYIQISADGKVTTYKNGIKEVSGFDMTRRAEDLAKPEDAARVHVTMPVFYVDKDGNQKTVSGVKVRLVNQYDTVETVSDKDGNINVNLMEDYNYMVLVDDEKYSIESFPLTVKDKSEYGWGKYTFNHFSCGSVSSLFLVDKGTEHDRDVQMIGSSKNTTVTGLNFGNGSYFINDRVVDQKVKALEGKDYEVVDVDAVNMYRTEISKLSAGDFVYTRAVPEGKKVSKVYYIDDNDKLHELKFIESNGVVTFKMGSVSLYNNVIVYAGEKLQAKDVSLSKTAYTYSGKAKKPAVTVKFDGKKLKAGSDYTVSYSANKNVGKAKAVVTGKGKYEGTITKTFKINPKGTSIKHLKKGVRAFKPTWKKQTKQISGYQVQYSTKKSFKSAKIKNVSSKKKSTWVIKQKRHKKYYVRIRTYKKVGGSKYYSKWSSAKSIKTM
;
A
#
# COMPACT_ATOMS: atom_id res chain seq x y z
N MET A 1 -30.04 -47.99 -35.08
CA MET A 1 -28.67 -48.33 -34.61
C MET A 1 -27.69 -47.28 -35.12
N ARG A 2 -26.86 -46.75 -34.20
CA ARG A 2 -25.46 -46.27 -34.32
C ARG A 2 -25.12 -45.26 -35.45
N GLY A 3 -24.50 -44.10 -35.24
CA GLY A 3 -23.88 -43.45 -34.08
C GLY A 3 -22.86 -42.39 -34.54
N MET A 4 -22.73 -41.28 -33.78
CA MET A 4 -21.60 -40.31 -33.63
C MET A 4 -21.04 -39.56 -34.88
N THR A 5 -20.63 -38.28 -34.84
CA THR A 5 -20.13 -37.40 -33.76
C THR A 5 -20.19 -35.90 -34.17
N PHE A 6 -20.39 -34.99 -33.21
CA PHE A 6 -20.43 -33.52 -33.38
C PHE A 6 -19.13 -32.85 -32.88
N ARG A 7 -18.50 -31.97 -33.68
CA ARG A 7 -17.62 -30.87 -33.21
C ARG A 7 -17.29 -29.88 -34.33
N LYS A 8 -17.88 -28.68 -34.27
CA LYS A 8 -17.29 -27.34 -34.54
C LYS A 8 -18.38 -26.31 -34.85
N ILE A 9 -18.48 -25.26 -34.02
CA ILE A 9 -18.54 -23.81 -34.35
C ILE A 9 -18.99 -23.06 -33.08
N ARG A 10 -18.03 -22.46 -32.35
CA ARG A 10 -18.19 -21.33 -31.41
C ARG A 10 -16.82 -20.66 -31.27
N LYS A 11 -16.59 -19.56 -31.98
CA LYS A 11 -15.50 -18.58 -31.76
C LYS A 11 -15.66 -17.38 -32.70
N LEU A 12 -16.55 -16.44 -32.34
CA LEU A 12 -16.60 -15.05 -32.83
C LEU A 12 -17.79 -14.37 -32.15
N GLY A 13 -17.56 -13.73 -31.00
CA GLY A 13 -18.62 -13.05 -30.25
C GLY A 13 -18.32 -12.74 -28.78
N LEU A 14 -17.06 -12.62 -28.36
CA LEU A 14 -16.71 -12.36 -26.95
C LEU A 14 -15.57 -11.34 -26.73
N ILE A 15 -15.23 -10.51 -27.73
CA ILE A 15 -14.12 -9.53 -27.63
C ILE A 15 -14.63 -8.07 -27.62
N GLY A 16 -15.92 -7.83 -27.88
CA GLY A 16 -16.51 -6.48 -27.93
C GLY A 16 -17.12 -5.97 -26.61
N ILE A 17 -17.37 -6.83 -25.62
CA ILE A 17 -18.05 -6.44 -24.36
C ILE A 17 -17.08 -6.31 -23.18
N LEU A 18 -15.90 -6.93 -23.25
CA LEU A 18 -14.88 -6.84 -22.20
C LEU A 18 -14.11 -5.51 -22.21
N PHE A 19 -14.12 -4.77 -23.33
CA PHE A 19 -13.38 -3.51 -23.47
C PHE A 19 -14.14 -2.27 -22.97
N MET A 20 -15.46 -2.37 -22.78
CA MET A 20 -16.30 -1.27 -22.30
C MET A 20 -16.57 -1.33 -20.79
N MET A 21 -16.40 -2.50 -20.17
CA MET A 21 -16.56 -2.68 -18.71
C MET A 21 -15.28 -2.32 -17.93
N VAL A 22 -14.11 -2.46 -18.55
CA VAL A 22 -12.81 -2.08 -17.94
C VAL A 22 -12.54 -0.56 -18.02
N MET A 23 -13.16 0.16 -18.95
CA MET A 23 -12.96 1.61 -19.11
C MET A 23 -13.91 2.48 -18.27
N VAL A 24 -14.94 1.89 -17.66
CA VAL A 24 -15.82 2.57 -16.69
C VAL A 24 -15.29 2.46 -15.25
N LEU A 25 -14.49 1.43 -14.96
CA LEU A 25 -13.81 1.26 -13.65
C LEU A 25 -12.53 2.11 -13.50
N SER A 26 -12.01 2.73 -14.56
CA SER A 26 -10.80 3.57 -14.49
C SER A 26 -11.08 5.08 -14.45
N LEU A 27 -12.32 5.51 -14.22
CA LEU A 27 -12.71 6.93 -14.20
C LEU A 27 -13.51 7.34 -12.94
N GLN A 28 -13.68 6.44 -11.97
CA GLN A 28 -14.21 6.75 -10.62
C GLN A 28 -13.14 6.82 -9.53
N GLY A 29 -11.86 6.55 -9.84
CA GLY A 29 -10.75 6.61 -8.87
C GLY A 29 -10.26 8.02 -8.51
N ALA A 30 -10.93 9.08 -8.96
CA ALA A 30 -10.61 10.46 -8.56
C ALA A 30 -11.69 10.95 -7.58
N PHE A 31 -11.30 11.18 -6.33
CA PHE A 31 -12.10 11.67 -5.18
C PHE A 31 -12.69 10.65 -4.19
N ALA A 32 -12.06 9.49 -3.96
CA ALA A 32 -12.12 8.90 -2.63
C ALA A 32 -11.02 9.57 -1.79
N GLY A 33 -11.38 10.24 -0.69
CA GLY A 33 -10.38 10.69 0.28
C GLY A 33 -9.55 9.49 0.74
N GLU A 34 -8.26 9.68 1.04
CA GLU A 34 -7.43 8.61 1.57
C GLU A 34 -8.13 7.98 2.78
N LYS A 35 -8.32 6.65 2.73
CA LYS A 35 -8.88 5.90 3.86
C LYS A 35 -7.92 6.12 5.05
N PRO A 36 -8.43 6.41 6.26
CA PRO A 36 -7.56 6.61 7.42
C PRO A 36 -6.75 5.34 7.70
N GLU A 37 -5.55 5.52 8.23
CA GLU A 37 -4.71 4.40 8.64
C GLU A 37 -5.33 3.68 9.83
N LEU A 38 -5.61 2.38 9.66
CA LEU A 38 -6.09 1.51 10.74
C LEU A 38 -4.97 1.21 11.72
N ARG A 39 -5.30 1.26 13.01
CA ARG A 39 -4.37 1.01 14.11
C ARG A 39 -4.68 -0.29 14.83
N ASN A 40 -3.62 -0.91 15.36
CA ASN A 40 -3.74 -2.00 16.30
C ASN A 40 -4.42 -1.54 17.61
N PRO A 41 -5.03 -2.48 18.36
CA PRO A 41 -5.66 -2.18 19.65
C PRO A 41 -4.70 -1.45 20.59
N LYS A 42 -5.22 -0.48 21.34
CA LYS A 42 -4.44 0.31 22.28
C LYS A 42 -5.14 0.42 23.63
N LEU A 43 -4.39 0.24 24.71
CA LEU A 43 -4.88 0.53 26.05
C LEU A 43 -5.12 2.02 26.29
N VAL A 44 -6.24 2.32 26.94
CA VAL A 44 -6.66 3.64 27.38
C VAL A 44 -6.84 3.57 28.90
N SER A 45 -6.16 4.44 29.64
CA SER A 45 -6.15 4.41 31.12
C SER A 45 -7.45 4.93 31.72
N ASP A 46 -8.09 4.19 32.62
CA ASP A 46 -9.23 4.68 33.42
C ASP A 46 -9.18 4.35 34.93
N GLY A 47 -8.08 3.80 35.46
CA GLY A 47 -7.91 3.65 36.90
C GLY A 47 -8.61 2.45 37.53
N GLY A 48 -8.70 1.31 36.84
CA GLY A 48 -9.02 0.04 37.51
C GLY A 48 -9.29 -1.17 36.61
N SER A 49 -9.59 -0.98 35.32
CA SER A 49 -9.86 -2.07 34.36
C SER A 49 -9.04 -1.89 33.09
N GLN A 50 -8.66 -2.99 32.42
CA GLN A 50 -7.98 -2.93 31.13
C GLN A 50 -8.97 -2.44 30.07
N ASN A 51 -8.98 -1.13 29.82
CA ASN A 51 -9.86 -0.52 28.84
C ASN A 51 -9.11 -0.37 27.52
N THR A 52 -9.58 -1.04 26.46
CA THR A 52 -8.92 -1.06 25.15
C THR A 52 -9.74 -0.30 24.12
N GLN A 53 -9.06 0.49 23.29
CA GLN A 53 -9.61 1.10 22.10
C GLN A 53 -9.23 0.30 20.85
N TRP A 54 -10.24 -0.09 20.06
CA TRP A 54 -10.08 -0.68 18.74
C TRP A 54 -10.45 0.34 17.66
N ASP A 55 -9.72 0.35 16.54
CA ASP A 55 -10.28 0.88 15.31
C ASP A 55 -11.33 -0.11 14.77
N THR A 56 -12.31 0.40 14.01
CA THR A 56 -13.38 -0.41 13.44
C THR A 56 -13.56 -0.15 11.96
N VAL A 57 -14.09 -1.13 11.23
CA VAL A 57 -14.41 -1.04 9.79
C VAL A 57 -15.80 -1.62 9.52
N TYR A 58 -16.49 -1.13 8.48
CA TYR A 58 -17.68 -1.78 7.95
C TYR A 58 -17.31 -2.63 6.73
N TYR A 59 -17.79 -3.87 6.71
CA TYR A 59 -17.62 -4.78 5.57
C TYR A 59 -18.69 -5.87 5.59
N GLY A 60 -19.36 -6.12 4.46
CA GLY A 60 -20.51 -7.03 4.40
C GLY A 60 -21.76 -6.50 5.10
N TYR A 61 -22.86 -7.23 5.01
CA TYR A 61 -24.19 -6.88 5.52
C TYR A 61 -24.88 -8.11 6.11
N TYR A 62 -25.50 -7.99 7.29
CA TYR A 62 -26.25 -9.10 7.90
C TYR A 62 -27.54 -8.58 8.54
N PRO A 63 -28.59 -9.41 8.71
CA PRO A 63 -29.79 -9.01 9.44
C PRO A 63 -29.42 -8.56 10.87
N GLN A 64 -29.86 -7.37 11.25
CA GLN A 64 -29.54 -6.81 12.57
C GLN A 64 -30.75 -6.17 13.23
N THR A 65 -31.25 -5.07 12.68
CA THR A 65 -32.36 -4.28 13.24
C THR A 65 -33.70 -4.76 12.72
N GLU A 66 -34.71 -4.83 13.60
CA GLU A 66 -36.07 -5.17 13.22
C GLU A 66 -36.87 -3.96 12.73
N ILE A 67 -37.72 -4.14 11.72
CA ILE A 67 -38.64 -3.15 11.20
C ILE A 67 -40.04 -3.45 11.74
N VAL A 68 -40.63 -2.45 12.40
CA VAL A 68 -41.99 -2.53 12.94
C VAL A 68 -42.87 -1.44 12.34
N GLY A 69 -44.15 -1.75 12.16
CA GLY A 69 -45.19 -0.80 11.76
C GLY A 69 -45.83 -0.04 12.91
N GLU A 70 -45.75 -0.55 14.13
CA GLU A 70 -46.22 0.14 15.35
C GLU A 70 -45.37 -0.24 16.57
N ALA A 71 -45.38 0.62 17.58
CA ALA A 71 -44.67 0.33 18.83
C ALA A 71 -45.28 -0.90 19.54
N GLY A 72 -44.43 -1.78 20.06
CA GLY A 72 -44.87 -3.00 20.77
C GLY A 72 -45.06 -4.25 19.90
N GLN A 73 -44.69 -4.20 18.61
CA GLN A 73 -44.66 -5.39 17.74
C GLN A 73 -43.49 -6.33 18.07
N CYS A 74 -42.39 -5.82 18.62
CA CYS A 74 -41.22 -6.55 19.09
C CYS A 74 -40.77 -6.04 20.49
N GLY A 75 -39.75 -6.66 21.10
CA GLY A 75 -39.26 -6.47 22.49
C GLY A 75 -39.61 -5.15 23.20
N ILE A 76 -40.16 -5.07 24.43
CA ILE A 76 -40.40 -6.01 25.55
C ILE A 76 -41.61 -5.49 26.41
N LYS A 77 -42.14 -6.27 27.38
CA LYS A 77 -43.14 -5.90 28.42
C LYS A 77 -42.61 -5.12 29.65
N THR A 78 -41.31 -4.84 29.74
CA THR A 78 -40.58 -4.28 30.91
C THR A 78 -39.64 -3.13 30.52
N THR A 79 -39.30 -2.24 31.45
CA THR A 79 -38.69 -0.92 31.15
C THR A 79 -37.18 -0.89 30.94
N LEU A 80 -36.45 -1.99 31.17
CA LEU A 80 -34.96 -2.02 31.20
C LEU A 80 -34.28 -2.31 29.85
N TRP A 81 -34.99 -2.90 28.88
CA TRP A 81 -34.47 -3.21 27.53
C TRP A 81 -34.61 -2.05 26.53
N ASN A 82 -35.01 -0.87 27.00
CA ASN A 82 -35.42 0.22 26.14
C ASN A 82 -34.21 1.02 25.61
N SER A 83 -33.80 0.70 24.39
CA SER A 83 -33.15 1.66 23.52
C SER A 83 -33.75 1.58 22.12
N GLU A 84 -34.05 2.73 21.52
CA GLU A 84 -34.55 2.89 20.13
C GLU A 84 -33.64 2.24 19.06
N SER A 85 -32.50 1.65 19.45
CA SER A 85 -31.55 0.99 18.55
C SER A 85 -31.86 -0.49 18.26
N ASP A 86 -32.79 -1.13 18.97
CA ASP A 86 -33.10 -2.55 18.74
C ASP A 86 -34.15 -2.76 17.63
N TYR A 87 -35.03 -1.77 17.38
CA TYR A 87 -36.01 -1.79 16.28
C TYR A 87 -36.14 -0.41 15.63
N SER A 88 -36.70 -0.36 14.43
CA SER A 88 -37.01 0.87 13.70
C SER A 88 -38.51 0.92 13.37
N LEU A 89 -39.18 2.00 13.80
CA LEU A 89 -40.60 2.24 13.52
C LEU A 89 -40.77 2.84 12.10
N GLU A 90 -41.11 1.99 11.13
CA GLU A 90 -41.26 2.35 9.72
C GLU A 90 -42.55 1.78 9.11
N PRO A 91 -43.74 2.36 9.43
CA PRO A 91 -45.05 1.83 9.03
C PRO A 91 -45.22 1.62 7.53
N GLU A 92 -44.69 2.55 6.71
CA GLU A 92 -44.79 2.46 5.25
C GLU A 92 -43.91 1.36 4.65
N VAL A 93 -42.77 1.06 5.29
CA VAL A 93 -41.87 -0.02 4.85
C VAL A 93 -42.45 -1.36 5.30
N TYR A 94 -42.92 -1.44 6.55
CA TYR A 94 -43.59 -2.61 7.10
C TYR A 94 -44.77 -3.06 6.23
N ALA A 95 -45.68 -2.15 5.88
CA ALA A 95 -46.83 -2.46 5.02
C ALA A 95 -46.46 -2.96 3.62
N LYS A 96 -45.26 -2.62 3.11
CA LYS A 96 -44.73 -3.16 1.85
C LYS A 96 -44.12 -4.54 2.04
N LEU A 97 -43.43 -4.76 3.16
CA LEU A 97 -42.84 -6.05 3.51
C LEU A 97 -43.91 -7.13 3.71
N GLU A 98 -45.07 -6.78 4.26
CA GLU A 98 -46.22 -7.69 4.39
C GLU A 98 -46.75 -8.20 3.03
N LYS A 99 -46.57 -7.39 1.98
CA LYS A 99 -47.06 -7.68 0.62
C LYS A 99 -45.93 -8.08 -0.34
N ALA A 100 -44.70 -8.23 0.16
CA ALA A 100 -43.55 -8.56 -0.66
C ALA A 100 -43.45 -10.07 -0.93
N ARG A 101 -42.71 -10.41 -1.98
CA ARG A 101 -42.32 -11.80 -2.29
C ARG A 101 -40.99 -12.11 -1.60
N TYR A 102 -40.78 -13.37 -1.24
CA TYR A 102 -39.62 -13.82 -0.47
C TYR A 102 -38.98 -15.07 -1.08
N THR A 103 -37.69 -15.23 -0.84
CA THR A 103 -36.96 -16.48 -1.13
C THR A 103 -37.29 -17.55 -0.08
N ALA A 104 -36.83 -18.78 -0.32
CA ALA A 104 -36.94 -19.89 0.64
C ALA A 104 -36.26 -19.58 1.99
N ASP A 105 -35.15 -18.82 1.98
CA ASP A 105 -34.46 -18.36 3.20
C ASP A 105 -35.12 -17.12 3.84
N GLY A 106 -36.26 -16.68 3.31
CA GLY A 106 -37.03 -15.56 3.83
C GLY A 106 -36.48 -14.18 3.47
N ASP A 107 -35.69 -14.06 2.41
CA ASP A 107 -35.11 -12.76 1.98
C ASP A 107 -35.97 -12.06 0.93
N THR A 108 -35.97 -10.72 0.94
CA THR A 108 -36.54 -9.87 -0.10
C THR A 108 -35.73 -8.58 -0.28
N VAL A 109 -35.91 -7.90 -1.41
CA VAL A 109 -35.32 -6.58 -1.66
C VAL A 109 -36.40 -5.55 -1.97
N LEU A 110 -36.44 -4.46 -1.20
CA LEU A 110 -37.32 -3.32 -1.43
C LEU A 110 -36.50 -2.04 -1.56
N ASN A 111 -36.68 -1.33 -2.67
CA ASN A 111 -35.90 -0.11 -3.00
C ASN A 111 -34.38 -0.32 -2.84
N GLY A 112 -33.90 -1.51 -3.24
CA GLY A 112 -32.50 -1.93 -3.15
C GLY A 112 -31.95 -2.14 -1.74
N ILE A 113 -32.80 -2.21 -0.71
CA ILE A 113 -32.45 -2.64 0.65
C ILE A 113 -32.94 -4.07 0.84
N LYS A 114 -32.09 -4.94 1.41
CA LYS A 114 -32.42 -6.34 1.70
C LYS A 114 -33.02 -6.51 3.09
N TYR A 115 -34.02 -7.37 3.20
CA TYR A 115 -34.70 -7.71 4.46
C TYR A 115 -34.87 -9.22 4.57
N ARG A 116 -34.86 -9.74 5.80
CA ARG A 116 -35.17 -11.13 6.13
C ARG A 116 -36.42 -11.20 6.99
N ARG A 117 -37.39 -12.03 6.63
CA ARG A 117 -38.53 -12.35 7.50
C ARG A 117 -38.24 -13.56 8.37
N MET A 118 -38.81 -13.60 9.57
CA MET A 118 -38.83 -14.76 10.46
C MET A 118 -40.16 -14.89 11.16
N LYS A 119 -40.55 -16.10 11.54
CA LYS A 119 -41.69 -16.38 12.43
C LYS A 119 -41.19 -16.97 13.75
N ALA A 120 -42.05 -16.96 14.77
CA ALA A 120 -41.68 -17.42 16.12
C ALA A 120 -41.23 -18.89 16.15
N GLU A 121 -41.66 -19.71 15.20
CA GLU A 121 -41.28 -21.11 15.06
C GLU A 121 -39.87 -21.31 14.47
N ASP A 122 -39.28 -20.27 13.86
CA ASP A 122 -37.92 -20.34 13.29
C ASP A 122 -36.82 -20.19 14.36
N ARG A 123 -37.21 -19.91 15.61
CA ARG A 123 -36.26 -19.76 16.73
C ARG A 123 -35.63 -21.10 17.09
N THR A 124 -34.33 -21.06 17.37
CA THR A 124 -33.54 -22.25 17.72
C THR A 124 -33.78 -22.69 19.16
N TYR A 125 -34.09 -21.74 20.06
CA TYR A 125 -34.39 -21.98 21.47
C TYR A 125 -35.85 -21.67 21.79
N ILE A 126 -36.57 -22.64 22.36
CA ILE A 126 -37.95 -22.48 22.81
C ILE A 126 -37.96 -22.37 24.34
N SER A 127 -38.18 -21.16 24.87
CA SER A 127 -38.41 -21.00 26.31
C SER A 127 -39.78 -21.55 26.71
N ARG A 128 -39.86 -22.23 27.87
CA ARG A 128 -41.15 -22.54 28.51
C ARG A 128 -41.67 -21.27 29.20
N GLY A 129 -42.33 -20.40 28.44
CA GLY A 129 -42.91 -19.13 28.91
C GLY A 129 -42.14 -17.88 28.47
N GLU A 130 -42.71 -16.70 28.75
CA GLU A 130 -42.04 -15.40 28.57
C GLU A 130 -40.99 -15.24 29.70
N ILE A 131 -39.70 -15.16 29.34
CA ILE A 131 -38.56 -15.03 30.28
C ILE A 131 -37.83 -13.72 29.97
N ASP A 132 -37.51 -12.93 31.00
CA ASP A 132 -36.94 -11.57 30.91
C ASP A 132 -35.58 -11.46 30.18
N ASN A 133 -34.92 -12.58 29.86
CA ASN A 133 -33.60 -12.62 29.20
C ASN A 133 -33.66 -13.01 27.70
N ARG A 134 -34.85 -13.07 27.10
CA ARG A 134 -35.05 -13.56 25.73
C ARG A 134 -35.87 -12.56 24.92
N TYR A 135 -35.75 -12.65 23.60
CA TYR A 135 -36.55 -11.84 22.70
C TYR A 135 -38.05 -12.15 22.84
N PHE A 136 -38.86 -11.09 22.87
CA PHE A 136 -40.31 -11.18 22.99
C PHE A 136 -40.97 -11.31 21.60
N TRP A 137 -41.57 -12.47 21.36
CA TRP A 137 -42.37 -12.75 20.16
C TRP A 137 -43.82 -12.37 20.40
N ASN A 138 -44.32 -11.33 19.73
CA ASN A 138 -45.73 -10.95 19.81
C ASN A 138 -46.59 -11.99 19.07
N ALA A 139 -47.41 -12.75 19.80
CA ALA A 139 -48.22 -13.83 19.25
C ALA A 139 -49.22 -13.42 18.15
N LYS A 140 -49.51 -12.12 18.00
CA LYS A 140 -50.38 -11.59 16.92
C LYS A 140 -49.64 -11.35 15.60
N ILE A 141 -48.31 -11.30 15.65
CA ILE A 141 -47.46 -11.02 14.49
C ILE A 141 -46.99 -12.36 13.91
N LYS A 142 -47.37 -12.63 12.66
CA LYS A 142 -46.98 -13.86 11.98
C LYS A 142 -45.51 -13.83 11.54
N TYR A 143 -45.08 -12.70 10.97
CA TYR A 143 -43.72 -12.51 10.48
C TYR A 143 -43.14 -11.22 11.02
N HIS A 144 -41.90 -11.32 11.50
CA HIS A 144 -41.04 -10.23 11.94
C HIS A 144 -39.99 -9.98 10.86
N TYR A 145 -39.64 -8.72 10.61
CA TYR A 145 -38.80 -8.34 9.46
C TYR A 145 -37.51 -7.67 9.91
N PHE A 146 -36.37 -8.21 9.51
CA PHE A 146 -35.05 -7.74 9.91
C PHE A 146 -34.32 -7.14 8.72
N ARG A 147 -33.85 -5.91 8.86
CA ARG A 147 -33.08 -5.23 7.82
C ARG A 147 -31.65 -5.70 7.83
N TYR A 148 -31.09 -5.91 6.64
CA TYR A 148 -29.66 -6.12 6.47
C TYR A 148 -28.93 -4.79 6.64
N GLU A 149 -27.99 -4.77 7.59
CA GLU A 149 -27.20 -3.59 7.91
C GLU A 149 -25.71 -3.91 7.79
N PRO A 150 -24.86 -2.92 7.45
CA PRO A 150 -23.42 -3.11 7.39
C PRO A 150 -22.88 -3.75 8.67
N ILE A 151 -22.08 -4.80 8.53
CA ILE A 151 -21.44 -5.43 9.68
C ILE A 151 -20.26 -4.57 10.10
N ARG A 152 -20.25 -4.15 11.35
CA ARG A 152 -19.11 -3.46 11.97
C ARG A 152 -18.14 -4.48 12.55
N TRP A 153 -16.86 -4.31 12.29
CA TRP A 153 -15.78 -5.19 12.71
C TRP A 153 -14.73 -4.43 13.51
N ARG A 154 -14.30 -4.99 14.64
CA ARG A 154 -13.14 -4.52 15.42
C ARG A 154 -11.85 -5.03 14.80
N VAL A 155 -10.89 -4.13 14.66
CA VAL A 155 -9.55 -4.45 14.15
C VAL A 155 -8.71 -5.03 15.28
N LEU A 156 -8.52 -6.35 15.28
CA LEU A 156 -7.71 -7.04 16.29
C LEU A 156 -6.22 -6.91 16.00
N TYR A 157 -5.83 -6.97 14.74
CA TYR A 157 -4.45 -6.87 14.31
C TYR A 157 -4.38 -6.41 12.85
N VAL A 158 -3.43 -5.54 12.55
CA VAL A 158 -3.09 -5.05 11.22
C VAL A 158 -1.63 -5.35 10.96
N GLN A 159 -1.37 -5.91 9.78
CA GLN A 159 -0.02 -6.17 9.31
C GLN A 159 0.15 -5.60 7.91
N ASP A 160 1.25 -4.90 7.71
CA ASP A 160 1.74 -4.57 6.37
C ASP A 160 2.79 -5.60 5.96
N THR A 161 2.55 -6.28 4.84
CA THR A 161 3.43 -7.34 4.35
C THR A 161 3.78 -7.06 2.90
N ALA A 162 4.84 -7.70 2.39
CA ALA A 162 5.19 -7.64 0.97
C ALA A 162 4.06 -8.13 0.02
N LYS A 163 3.01 -8.79 0.54
CA LYS A 163 1.84 -9.28 -0.21
C LYS A 163 0.62 -8.34 -0.13
N GLY A 164 0.72 -7.21 0.58
CA GLY A 164 -0.37 -6.27 0.82
C GLY A 164 -0.65 -6.08 2.31
N LYS A 165 -1.58 -5.16 2.61
CA LYS A 165 -2.05 -4.86 3.96
C LYS A 165 -3.18 -5.80 4.37
N TRP A 166 -3.04 -6.44 5.52
CA TRP A 166 -4.01 -7.40 6.05
C TRP A 166 -4.54 -6.93 7.39
N ALA A 167 -5.81 -7.24 7.68
CA ALA A 167 -6.36 -7.07 9.02
C ALA A 167 -7.09 -8.33 9.48
N GLN A 168 -6.84 -8.72 10.74
CA GLN A 168 -7.68 -9.66 11.45
C GLN A 168 -8.78 -8.90 12.19
N LEU A 169 -10.00 -9.35 11.97
CA LEU A 169 -11.22 -8.65 12.32
C LEU A 169 -12.12 -9.53 13.18
N LEU A 170 -12.82 -8.93 14.14
CA LEU A 170 -13.85 -9.58 14.97
C LEU A 170 -15.15 -8.81 14.86
N ALA A 171 -16.27 -9.48 14.62
CA ALA A 171 -17.57 -8.82 14.56
C ALA A 171 -17.84 -8.06 15.87
N ASP A 172 -18.31 -6.82 15.74
CA ASP A 172 -18.56 -5.96 16.89
C ASP A 172 -19.68 -6.54 17.78
N LYS A 173 -20.73 -7.05 17.14
CA LYS A 173 -21.89 -7.72 17.75
C LYS A 173 -21.87 -9.23 17.52
N ILE A 174 -22.62 -9.95 18.34
CA ILE A 174 -23.04 -11.33 18.07
C ILE A 174 -24.12 -11.27 16.98
N LEU A 175 -23.88 -11.94 15.86
CA LEU A 175 -24.70 -11.77 14.64
C LEU A 175 -25.78 -12.85 14.48
N ASP A 176 -25.57 -14.03 15.05
CA ASP A 176 -26.46 -15.19 14.93
C ASP A 176 -26.36 -16.05 16.20
N ASP A 177 -27.16 -17.12 16.30
CA ASP A 177 -27.24 -18.04 17.43
C ASP A 177 -27.04 -19.52 17.04
N ARG A 178 -26.45 -19.76 15.86
CA ARG A 178 -26.20 -21.11 15.37
C ARG A 178 -25.53 -21.96 16.45
N LYS A 179 -26.08 -23.16 16.64
CA LYS A 179 -25.46 -24.21 17.44
C LYS A 179 -24.05 -24.47 16.93
N TYR A 180 -23.14 -24.81 17.83
CA TYR A 180 -21.79 -25.23 17.45
C TYR A 180 -21.85 -26.47 16.55
N ASN A 181 -22.72 -27.42 16.91
CA ASN A 181 -23.03 -28.59 16.11
C ASN A 181 -24.52 -28.96 16.19
N GLU A 182 -25.10 -29.55 15.14
CA GLU A 182 -26.55 -29.82 15.12
C GLU A 182 -26.98 -30.93 16.11
N THR A 183 -26.09 -31.87 16.38
CA THR A 183 -26.34 -33.01 17.27
C THR A 183 -25.30 -33.09 18.38
N GLN A 184 -25.72 -33.52 19.57
CA GLN A 184 -24.82 -33.85 20.69
C GLN A 184 -24.00 -35.09 20.33
N THR A 185 -22.74 -34.90 19.93
CA THR A 185 -21.80 -35.97 19.56
C THR A 185 -20.38 -35.48 19.79
N ASP A 186 -19.42 -36.39 19.89
CA ASP A 186 -18.00 -36.04 19.91
C ASP A 186 -17.66 -35.27 18.62
N ILE A 187 -17.17 -34.05 18.77
CA ILE A 187 -16.98 -33.14 17.66
C ILE A 187 -15.74 -32.27 17.84
N THR A 188 -15.03 -32.05 16.74
CA THR A 188 -13.90 -31.11 16.66
C THR A 188 -14.27 -29.93 15.77
N TRP A 189 -13.50 -28.84 15.82
CA TRP A 189 -13.75 -27.65 15.01
C TRP A 189 -13.86 -27.99 13.51
N GLU A 190 -12.92 -28.79 13.00
CA GLU A 190 -12.82 -29.15 11.58
C GLU A 190 -14.07 -29.86 11.03
N LYS A 191 -14.79 -30.61 11.89
CA LYS A 191 -15.97 -31.42 11.54
C LYS A 191 -17.31 -30.78 11.91
N SER A 192 -17.28 -29.64 12.60
CA SER A 192 -18.47 -28.96 13.12
C SER A 192 -19.34 -28.35 12.01
N THR A 193 -20.66 -28.32 12.23
CA THR A 193 -21.58 -27.64 11.31
C THR A 193 -21.40 -26.12 11.32
N ILE A 194 -21.04 -25.52 12.46
CA ILE A 194 -20.82 -24.07 12.55
C ILE A 194 -19.66 -23.60 11.66
N ARG A 195 -18.55 -24.36 11.60
CA ARG A 195 -17.43 -24.07 10.69
C ARG A 195 -17.87 -24.13 9.23
N SER A 196 -18.62 -25.17 8.87
CA SER A 196 -19.15 -25.35 7.50
C SER A 196 -20.13 -24.23 7.13
N TRP A 197 -20.99 -23.82 8.05
CA TRP A 197 -21.91 -22.71 7.86
C TRP A 197 -21.16 -21.38 7.69
N LEU A 198 -20.17 -21.08 8.53
CA LEU A 198 -19.38 -19.84 8.44
C LEU A 198 -18.73 -19.67 7.05
N ASN A 199 -18.16 -20.75 6.53
CA ASN A 199 -17.38 -20.73 5.28
C ASN A 199 -18.17 -21.15 4.03
N GLY A 200 -19.43 -21.58 4.19
CA GLY A 200 -20.26 -22.08 3.09
C GLY A 200 -19.71 -23.36 2.46
N TYR A 201 -19.31 -24.34 3.27
CA TYR A 201 -18.85 -25.64 2.81
C TYR A 201 -20.01 -26.61 2.54
N GLY A 202 -19.75 -27.62 1.70
CA GLY A 202 -20.71 -28.66 1.36
C GLY A 202 -20.90 -29.70 2.47
N ALA A 203 -21.84 -30.62 2.24
CA ALA A 203 -22.23 -31.67 3.19
C ALA A 203 -21.05 -32.55 3.65
N GLU A 204 -20.05 -32.75 2.78
CA GLU A 204 -18.86 -33.55 3.04
C GLU A 204 -17.92 -32.95 4.09
N ALA A 205 -18.05 -31.65 4.38
CA ALA A 205 -17.15 -30.93 5.27
C ALA A 205 -17.52 -31.02 6.76
N ASN A 206 -18.69 -31.58 7.09
CA ASN A 206 -19.12 -31.75 8.48
C ASN A 206 -19.73 -33.13 8.74
N GLN A 207 -19.64 -33.56 10.00
CA GLN A 207 -20.09 -34.88 10.43
C GLN A 207 -21.60 -35.09 10.29
N ASN A 208 -22.40 -34.02 10.29
CA ASN A 208 -23.85 -34.07 10.16
C ASN A 208 -24.36 -34.11 8.70
N GLY A 209 -23.47 -34.01 7.70
CA GLY A 209 -23.86 -34.03 6.29
C GLY A 209 -24.68 -32.80 5.85
N GLN A 210 -24.56 -31.65 6.53
CA GLN A 210 -25.31 -30.44 6.21
C GLN A 210 -24.61 -29.61 5.12
N ASP A 211 -25.33 -29.26 4.05
CA ASP A 211 -24.78 -28.46 2.95
C ASP A 211 -25.06 -26.97 3.15
N TYR A 212 -24.00 -26.16 3.25
CA TYR A 212 -24.07 -24.71 3.37
C TYR A 212 -23.48 -23.97 2.17
N SER A 213 -23.23 -24.65 1.05
CA SER A 213 -22.62 -24.06 -0.15
C SER A 213 -23.42 -22.89 -0.76
N LYS A 214 -24.74 -22.85 -0.48
CA LYS A 214 -25.66 -21.81 -0.97
C LYS A 214 -26.08 -20.79 0.09
N ASN A 215 -26.26 -21.21 1.34
CA ASN A 215 -26.83 -20.39 2.42
C ASN A 215 -25.91 -20.25 3.65
N GLY A 216 -24.62 -20.57 3.51
CA GLY A 216 -23.61 -20.29 4.52
C GLY A 216 -23.42 -18.79 4.76
N PHE A 217 -22.92 -18.44 5.94
CA PHE A 217 -22.69 -17.06 6.37
C PHE A 217 -21.92 -16.25 5.35
N ILE A 218 -20.83 -16.78 4.78
CA ILE A 218 -20.04 -16.06 3.78
C ILE A 218 -20.84 -15.66 2.53
N LYS A 219 -21.84 -16.46 2.13
CA LYS A 219 -22.72 -16.20 0.99
C LYS A 219 -23.85 -15.23 1.34
N THR A 220 -24.36 -15.32 2.56
CA THR A 220 -25.42 -14.43 3.05
C THR A 220 -24.88 -13.03 3.38
N ALA A 221 -23.69 -12.96 4.00
CA ALA A 221 -23.15 -11.73 4.57
C ALA A 221 -22.35 -10.88 3.56
N PHE A 222 -21.78 -11.49 2.52
CA PHE A 222 -20.89 -10.81 1.58
C PHE A 222 -21.33 -11.06 0.15
N ARG A 223 -21.45 -9.97 -0.62
CA ARG A 223 -21.67 -10.06 -2.07
C ARG A 223 -20.50 -10.78 -2.75
N GLU A 224 -20.72 -11.34 -3.93
CA GLU A 224 -19.71 -12.14 -4.64
C GLU A 224 -18.35 -11.43 -4.76
N ALA A 225 -18.34 -10.14 -5.14
CA ALA A 225 -17.12 -9.34 -5.22
C ALA A 225 -16.42 -9.10 -3.86
N GLN A 226 -17.18 -9.16 -2.76
CA GLN A 226 -16.66 -8.98 -1.39
C GLN A 226 -16.15 -10.30 -0.78
N GLN A 227 -16.40 -11.45 -1.39
CA GLN A 227 -15.93 -12.73 -0.85
C GLN A 227 -14.45 -12.97 -1.16
N ALA A 228 -13.95 -12.47 -2.30
CA ALA A 228 -12.57 -12.72 -2.74
C ALA A 228 -11.48 -12.12 -1.82
N PRO A 229 -11.64 -10.91 -1.25
CA PRO A 229 -10.67 -10.36 -0.32
C PRO A 229 -10.61 -11.03 1.07
N ILE A 230 -11.60 -11.89 1.39
CA ILE A 230 -11.61 -12.66 2.64
C ILE A 230 -10.74 -13.89 2.44
N VAL A 231 -9.54 -13.87 3.02
CA VAL A 231 -8.54 -14.89 2.76
C VAL A 231 -8.57 -16.02 3.77
N ALA A 232 -8.24 -17.21 3.29
CA ALA A 232 -8.07 -18.35 4.16
C ALA A 232 -6.76 -18.20 4.93
N GLY A 233 -6.82 -18.38 6.25
CA GLY A 233 -5.67 -18.38 7.14
C GLY A 233 -5.57 -19.72 7.86
N ARG A 234 -4.35 -20.07 8.28
CA ARG A 234 -4.15 -21.22 9.17
C ARG A 234 -4.81 -20.93 10.52
N VAL A 235 -5.70 -21.81 10.95
CA VAL A 235 -6.42 -21.76 12.22
C VAL A 235 -5.94 -22.92 13.08
N GLU A 236 -5.24 -22.59 14.18
CA GLU A 236 -4.73 -23.60 15.11
C GLU A 236 -5.84 -24.10 16.04
N ASN A 237 -5.98 -25.43 16.16
CA ASN A 237 -7.03 -26.09 16.94
C ASN A 237 -6.42 -26.91 18.08
N LYS A 238 -5.73 -26.23 18.99
CA LYS A 238 -5.11 -26.86 20.16
C LYS A 238 -6.15 -27.45 21.11
N ASN A 239 -5.72 -28.46 21.86
CA ASN A 239 -6.51 -29.05 22.94
C ASN A 239 -6.90 -28.00 23.98
N ASN A 240 -8.04 -28.22 24.63
CA ASN A 240 -8.46 -27.41 25.77
C ASN A 240 -7.35 -27.39 26.82
N TYR A 241 -6.94 -26.21 27.27
CA TYR A 241 -5.80 -26.08 28.17
C TYR A 241 -6.03 -26.73 29.53
N ASP A 242 -7.20 -26.53 30.13
CA ASP A 242 -7.52 -26.99 31.48
C ASP A 242 -8.00 -28.45 31.52
N CYS A 243 -8.70 -28.90 30.47
CA CYS A 243 -9.33 -30.22 30.42
C CYS A 243 -8.57 -31.24 29.57
N GLY A 244 -7.66 -30.80 28.70
CA GLY A 244 -6.92 -31.67 27.78
C GLY A 244 -7.74 -32.23 26.61
N THR A 245 -9.03 -31.91 26.52
CA THR A 245 -9.95 -32.36 25.46
C THR A 245 -9.39 -32.02 24.07
N ASN A 246 -9.41 -32.99 23.16
CA ASN A 246 -8.80 -32.87 21.84
C ASN A 246 -9.47 -31.77 20.99
N GLY A 247 -8.66 -30.83 20.46
CA GLY A 247 -9.15 -29.76 19.60
C GLY A 247 -9.37 -30.17 18.14
N GLY A 248 -8.80 -31.30 17.72
CA GLY A 248 -8.78 -31.76 16.34
C GLY A 248 -7.59 -31.19 15.55
N ASN A 249 -7.57 -31.40 14.23
CA ASN A 249 -6.48 -30.89 13.41
C ASN A 249 -6.64 -29.39 13.13
N ASP A 250 -5.51 -28.73 12.88
CA ASP A 250 -5.50 -27.37 12.35
C ASP A 250 -6.22 -27.28 11.00
N THR A 251 -6.89 -26.17 10.77
CA THR A 251 -7.69 -25.93 9.55
C THR A 251 -7.17 -24.74 8.77
N GLU A 252 -7.69 -24.57 7.55
CA GLU A 252 -7.49 -23.36 6.75
C GLU A 252 -8.86 -22.75 6.47
N ASP A 253 -9.18 -21.66 7.18
CA ASP A 253 -10.54 -21.08 7.19
C ASP A 253 -10.50 -19.59 6.83
N ARG A 254 -11.56 -19.12 6.16
CA ARG A 254 -11.73 -17.69 5.83
C ARG A 254 -12.39 -16.94 6.97
N ILE A 255 -13.37 -17.58 7.60
CA ILE A 255 -14.14 -17.07 8.72
C ILE A 255 -14.15 -18.14 9.81
N PHE A 256 -13.84 -17.74 11.05
CA PHE A 256 -13.64 -18.66 12.17
C PHE A 256 -14.11 -18.04 13.49
N LEU A 257 -14.06 -18.81 14.57
CA LEU A 257 -14.26 -18.31 15.94
C LEU A 257 -12.92 -18.30 16.67
N LEU A 258 -12.72 -17.37 17.61
CA LEU A 258 -11.49 -17.27 18.39
C LEU A 258 -11.31 -18.45 19.36
N SER A 259 -10.06 -18.75 19.72
CA SER A 259 -9.66 -19.81 20.65
C SER A 259 -9.20 -19.26 22.00
N GLU A 260 -8.88 -20.15 22.93
CA GLU A 260 -8.25 -19.81 24.21
C GLU A 260 -6.97 -18.98 24.04
N ASP A 261 -6.13 -19.30 23.05
CA ASP A 261 -4.87 -18.57 22.79
C ASP A 261 -5.10 -17.13 22.36
N GLU A 262 -6.13 -16.89 21.56
CA GLU A 262 -6.46 -15.57 21.02
C GLU A 262 -7.30 -14.74 22.00
N LEU A 263 -7.85 -15.36 23.06
CA LEU A 263 -8.73 -14.69 24.01
C LEU A 263 -8.12 -14.45 25.38
N TYR A 264 -7.20 -15.29 25.85
CA TYR A 264 -6.58 -15.06 27.17
C TYR A 264 -5.23 -15.77 27.41
N ARG A 265 -4.99 -16.94 26.78
CA ARG A 265 -3.89 -17.83 27.18
C ARG A 265 -2.52 -17.38 26.68
N SER A 266 -2.47 -16.68 25.55
CA SER A 266 -1.21 -16.29 24.92
C SER A 266 -1.06 -14.77 24.83
N ARG A 267 0.17 -14.32 24.56
CA ARG A 267 0.47 -12.91 24.26
C ARG A 267 -0.30 -12.38 23.04
N LEU A 268 -0.81 -13.26 22.18
CA LEU A 268 -1.69 -12.87 21.06
C LEU A 268 -2.97 -12.20 21.56
N ALA A 269 -3.57 -12.70 22.64
CA ALA A 269 -4.76 -12.11 23.25
C ALA A 269 -4.51 -10.67 23.73
N TRP A 270 -3.32 -10.40 24.27
CA TRP A 270 -2.89 -9.05 24.63
C TRP A 270 -2.80 -8.14 23.41
N TYR A 271 -2.20 -8.60 22.30
CA TYR A 271 -2.13 -7.82 21.06
C TYR A 271 -3.51 -7.52 20.47
N TYR A 272 -4.46 -8.44 20.63
CA TYR A 272 -5.86 -8.25 20.26
C TYR A 272 -6.62 -7.35 21.22
N GLY A 273 -5.98 -6.94 22.32
CA GLY A 273 -6.53 -5.98 23.26
C GLY A 273 -7.38 -6.61 24.36
N PHE A 274 -7.30 -7.92 24.56
CA PHE A 274 -7.94 -8.65 25.65
C PHE A 274 -7.02 -8.75 26.86
N VAL A 275 -7.62 -9.10 27.98
CA VAL A 275 -6.91 -9.51 29.18
C VAL A 275 -6.21 -10.84 28.89
N ALA A 276 -4.89 -10.88 29.09
CA ALA A 276 -4.07 -12.04 28.78
C ALA A 276 -3.11 -12.37 29.92
N ALA A 277 -2.67 -13.63 29.96
CA ALA A 277 -1.60 -14.03 30.86
C ALA A 277 -0.30 -13.22 30.55
N PRO A 278 0.37 -12.62 31.55
CA PRO A 278 1.68 -12.01 31.37
C PRO A 278 2.73 -13.01 30.85
N ASN A 279 3.89 -12.50 30.43
CA ASN A 279 4.94 -13.28 29.76
C ASN A 279 5.46 -14.51 30.55
N SER A 280 5.20 -14.58 31.87
CA SER A 280 5.49 -15.73 32.73
C SER A 280 4.73 -16.99 32.33
N GLY A 281 3.52 -16.84 31.75
CA GLY A 281 2.69 -17.98 31.34
C GLY A 281 2.37 -18.98 32.46
N SER A 282 2.47 -18.56 33.72
CA SER A 282 2.25 -19.46 34.85
C SER A 282 0.80 -19.96 34.88
N PRO A 283 0.53 -21.18 35.40
CA PRO A 283 -0.83 -21.67 35.55
C PRO A 283 -1.74 -20.71 36.32
N GLU A 284 -1.20 -20.01 37.33
CA GLU A 284 -1.91 -19.02 38.13
C GLU A 284 -2.28 -17.78 37.30
N ASP A 285 -1.37 -17.30 36.47
CA ASP A 285 -1.59 -16.15 35.57
C ASP A 285 -2.61 -16.47 34.47
N ILE A 286 -2.53 -17.66 33.89
CA ILE A 286 -3.49 -18.13 32.88
C ILE A 286 -4.88 -18.25 33.50
N LYS A 287 -4.96 -18.82 34.71
CA LYS A 287 -6.22 -18.90 35.47
C LYS A 287 -6.78 -17.51 35.78
N LEU A 288 -5.94 -16.56 36.19
CA LEU A 288 -6.36 -15.19 36.47
C LEU A 288 -6.95 -14.52 35.22
N ALA A 289 -6.25 -14.59 34.08
CA ALA A 289 -6.73 -14.01 32.81
C ALA A 289 -8.03 -14.67 32.30
N ARG A 290 -8.16 -15.99 32.47
CA ARG A 290 -9.35 -16.76 32.13
C ARG A 290 -10.58 -16.32 32.91
N ASP A 291 -10.43 -16.19 34.23
CA ASP A 291 -11.53 -15.98 35.17
C ASP A 291 -11.89 -14.50 35.34
N MET A 292 -11.04 -13.58 34.85
CA MET A 292 -11.28 -12.14 34.94
C MET A 292 -12.40 -11.66 34.03
N GLU A 293 -13.28 -10.81 34.54
CA GLU A 293 -14.24 -10.07 33.71
C GLU A 293 -13.48 -9.06 32.83
N ASP A 294 -13.66 -9.17 31.51
CA ASP A 294 -12.94 -8.34 30.53
C ASP A 294 -13.92 -7.69 29.55
N GLU A 295 -13.89 -6.36 29.50
CA GLU A 295 -14.77 -5.58 28.64
C GLU A 295 -14.54 -5.82 27.15
N GLY A 296 -13.31 -6.18 26.75
CA GLY A 296 -12.98 -6.49 25.37
C GLY A 296 -13.66 -7.76 24.87
N ARG A 297 -13.80 -8.74 25.77
CA ARG A 297 -14.44 -10.03 25.48
C ARG A 297 -15.96 -9.98 25.51
N ARG A 298 -16.57 -9.00 26.19
CA ARG A 298 -18.04 -8.78 26.18
C ARG A 298 -18.54 -8.46 24.77
N ALA A 299 -19.77 -8.86 24.46
CA ALA A 299 -20.44 -8.55 23.19
C ALA A 299 -21.95 -8.55 23.34
N GLN A 300 -22.61 -7.58 22.70
CA GLN A 300 -24.07 -7.54 22.59
C GLN A 300 -24.58 -8.29 21.36
N GLY A 301 -25.76 -8.90 21.48
CA GLY A 301 -26.49 -9.48 20.34
C GLY A 301 -27.12 -8.44 19.42
N SER A 302 -27.12 -8.71 18.12
CA SER A 302 -28.05 -8.04 17.18
C SER A 302 -29.49 -8.43 17.52
N THR A 303 -30.49 -7.60 17.17
CA THR A 303 -31.91 -7.96 17.39
C THR A 303 -32.28 -9.24 16.67
N TYR A 304 -31.72 -9.46 15.48
CA TYR A 304 -31.85 -10.73 14.77
C TYR A 304 -31.35 -11.94 15.58
N SER A 305 -30.14 -11.87 16.14
CA SER A 305 -29.60 -12.97 16.97
C SER A 305 -30.44 -13.20 18.23
N LYS A 306 -30.93 -12.13 18.87
CA LYS A 306 -31.87 -12.20 20.00
C LYS A 306 -33.14 -12.93 19.60
N ALA A 307 -33.75 -12.56 18.46
CA ALA A 307 -34.97 -13.17 17.95
C ALA A 307 -34.80 -14.65 17.65
N LYS A 308 -33.67 -15.01 17.03
CA LYS A 308 -33.31 -16.40 16.74
C LYS A 308 -33.26 -17.28 17.98
N GLY A 309 -32.84 -16.74 19.12
CA GLY A 309 -32.79 -17.52 20.35
C GLY A 309 -31.74 -17.08 21.35
N LEU A 310 -30.85 -16.14 21.03
CA LEU A 310 -29.74 -15.75 21.91
C LEU A 310 -30.22 -15.27 23.30
N TRP A 311 -29.62 -15.81 24.37
CA TRP A 311 -29.85 -15.33 25.74
C TRP A 311 -29.16 -13.99 25.96
N CYS A 312 -29.79 -12.99 26.58
CA CYS A 312 -29.14 -11.69 26.83
C CYS A 312 -29.29 -11.27 28.30
N ASN A 313 -28.23 -10.69 28.85
CA ASN A 313 -28.22 -10.17 30.20
C ASN A 313 -29.06 -8.87 30.28
N HIS A 314 -29.83 -8.69 31.35
CA HIS A 314 -30.63 -7.49 31.65
C HIS A 314 -30.13 -6.74 32.89
N GLU A 315 -29.09 -7.26 33.56
CA GLU A 315 -28.46 -6.62 34.70
C GLU A 315 -27.85 -5.28 34.29
N LYS A 316 -27.99 -4.29 35.18
CA LYS A 316 -27.48 -2.94 34.94
C LYS A 316 -25.97 -2.96 34.68
N GLY A 317 -25.53 -2.39 33.57
CA GLY A 317 -24.13 -2.40 33.12
C GLY A 317 -23.74 -3.53 32.17
N PHE A 318 -24.58 -4.56 32.04
CA PHE A 318 -24.37 -5.70 31.14
C PHE A 318 -25.54 -5.88 30.14
N GLU A 319 -26.39 -4.86 30.00
CA GLU A 319 -27.62 -4.97 29.22
C GLU A 319 -27.31 -5.38 27.77
N GLY A 320 -27.99 -6.41 27.29
CA GLY A 320 -27.82 -6.95 25.94
C GLY A 320 -26.58 -7.83 25.73
N ASN A 321 -25.67 -7.90 26.70
CA ASN A 321 -24.49 -8.78 26.59
C ASN A 321 -24.91 -10.25 26.62
N SER A 322 -24.21 -11.07 25.86
CA SER A 322 -24.52 -12.49 25.75
C SER A 322 -23.27 -13.37 25.72
N MET A 323 -23.50 -14.68 25.78
CA MET A 323 -22.49 -15.71 25.61
C MET A 323 -22.21 -15.94 24.13
N TRP A 324 -20.96 -16.18 23.77
CA TRP A 324 -20.61 -16.49 22.38
C TRP A 324 -19.54 -17.57 22.28
N TRP A 325 -19.70 -18.44 21.28
CA TRP A 325 -18.88 -19.63 21.08
C TRP A 325 -17.42 -19.30 20.83
N MET A 326 -16.54 -20.11 21.41
CA MET A 326 -15.16 -20.24 21.00
C MET A 326 -15.04 -21.47 20.10
N ARG A 327 -14.00 -21.54 19.25
CA ARG A 327 -13.75 -22.78 18.52
C ARG A 327 -13.19 -23.90 19.41
N SER A 328 -12.55 -23.54 20.52
CA SER A 328 -11.92 -24.49 21.45
C SER A 328 -12.96 -25.44 22.08
N PRO A 329 -12.62 -26.73 22.25
CA PRO A 329 -13.53 -27.69 22.88
C PRO A 329 -13.72 -27.38 24.36
N GLY A 330 -14.77 -27.92 24.97
CA GLY A 330 -15.03 -27.82 26.41
C GLY A 330 -14.41 -28.97 27.21
N GLN A 331 -14.99 -29.29 28.36
CA GLN A 331 -14.54 -30.39 29.23
C GLN A 331 -14.72 -31.77 28.61
N PHE A 332 -15.72 -31.94 27.73
CA PHE A 332 -16.02 -33.18 27.04
C PHE A 332 -15.99 -32.95 25.53
N GLU A 333 -15.79 -33.99 24.72
CA GLU A 333 -15.71 -33.90 23.25
C GLU A 333 -17.04 -33.45 22.61
N TRP A 334 -18.16 -33.56 23.33
CA TRP A 334 -19.46 -33.01 22.94
C TRP A 334 -19.77 -31.64 23.57
N ASN A 335 -18.77 -30.96 24.17
CA ASN A 335 -18.86 -29.59 24.67
C ASN A 335 -17.97 -28.64 23.85
N ALA A 336 -18.37 -27.37 23.73
CA ALA A 336 -17.52 -26.28 23.23
C ALA A 336 -17.40 -25.18 24.29
N ALA A 337 -16.21 -24.58 24.39
CA ALA A 337 -15.97 -23.44 25.28
C ALA A 337 -16.66 -22.19 24.74
N PHE A 338 -16.95 -21.23 25.63
CA PHE A 338 -17.56 -19.97 25.24
C PHE A 338 -17.12 -18.83 26.16
N VAL A 339 -17.25 -17.61 25.65
CA VAL A 339 -17.07 -16.39 26.43
C VAL A 339 -18.40 -16.04 27.10
N CYS A 340 -18.39 -15.76 28.41
CA CYS A 340 -19.59 -15.45 29.15
C CYS A 340 -20.04 -13.99 28.95
N ASN A 341 -21.28 -13.66 29.33
CA ASN A 341 -21.87 -12.33 29.16
C ASN A 341 -21.14 -11.20 29.92
N ARG A 342 -20.28 -11.53 30.89
CA ARG A 342 -19.40 -10.59 31.60
C ARG A 342 -17.95 -10.58 31.11
N GLY A 343 -17.62 -11.39 30.10
CA GLY A 343 -16.32 -11.39 29.42
C GLY A 343 -15.30 -12.41 29.91
N PHE A 344 -15.55 -13.12 31.01
CA PHE A 344 -14.69 -14.23 31.45
C PHE A 344 -14.97 -15.51 30.65
N ILE A 345 -14.03 -16.45 30.67
CA ILE A 345 -14.07 -17.68 29.87
C ILE A 345 -14.72 -18.83 30.64
N ARG A 346 -15.62 -19.57 30.00
CA ARG A 346 -16.17 -20.83 30.49
C ARG A 346 -15.48 -22.00 29.78
N TYR A 347 -14.28 -22.33 30.23
CA TYR A 347 -13.40 -23.34 29.59
C TYR A 347 -14.02 -24.75 29.56
N PHE A 348 -14.82 -25.13 30.56
CA PHE A 348 -15.54 -26.41 30.57
C PHE A 348 -16.67 -26.47 29.54
N GLY A 349 -17.08 -25.30 29.03
CA GLY A 349 -18.02 -25.17 27.93
C GLY A 349 -19.46 -25.58 28.26
N THR A 350 -20.26 -25.68 27.21
CA THR A 350 -21.59 -26.29 27.24
C THR A 350 -21.76 -27.20 26.03
N ARG A 351 -22.85 -27.96 25.97
CA ARG A 351 -23.10 -28.93 24.90
C ARG A 351 -23.16 -28.25 23.54
N VAL A 352 -22.60 -28.88 22.52
CA VAL A 352 -22.42 -28.30 21.19
C VAL A 352 -23.73 -27.98 20.46
N GLU A 353 -24.83 -28.63 20.83
CA GLU A 353 -26.18 -28.39 20.32
C GLU A 353 -26.96 -27.32 21.11
N ALA A 354 -26.33 -26.67 22.10
CA ALA A 354 -26.94 -25.59 22.86
C ALA A 354 -27.33 -24.44 21.92
N ALA A 355 -28.58 -24.00 22.04
CA ALA A 355 -29.22 -23.02 21.17
C ALA A 355 -29.29 -21.61 21.79
N ASP A 356 -28.54 -21.37 22.87
CA ASP A 356 -28.56 -20.13 23.64
C ASP A 356 -27.21 -19.41 23.68
N VAL A 357 -26.22 -19.90 22.93
CA VAL A 357 -24.90 -19.31 22.79
C VAL A 357 -24.75 -18.77 21.37
N GLY A 358 -24.22 -17.55 21.27
CA GLY A 358 -24.17 -16.79 20.03
C GLY A 358 -22.93 -17.04 19.17
N VAL A 359 -23.00 -16.56 17.93
CA VAL A 359 -21.89 -16.56 16.98
C VAL A 359 -21.33 -15.16 16.80
N ARG A 360 -20.06 -14.99 17.18
CA ARG A 360 -19.27 -13.78 16.96
C ARG A 360 -18.11 -14.10 16.01
N PRO A 361 -18.30 -13.95 14.69
CA PRO A 361 -17.29 -14.39 13.73
C PRO A 361 -16.06 -13.50 13.72
N ALA A 362 -14.91 -14.11 13.44
CA ALA A 362 -13.65 -13.47 13.12
C ALA A 362 -13.20 -13.83 11.70
N MET A 363 -12.41 -12.97 11.05
CA MET A 363 -11.90 -13.20 9.70
C MET A 363 -10.56 -12.49 9.46
N VAL A 364 -9.85 -12.90 8.40
CA VAL A 364 -8.69 -12.17 7.87
C VAL A 364 -9.07 -11.55 6.53
N LEU A 365 -8.88 -10.24 6.41
CA LEU A 365 -9.25 -9.44 5.25
C LEU A 365 -8.02 -8.84 4.57
N ASN A 366 -7.90 -8.99 3.25
CA ASN A 366 -6.99 -8.20 2.45
C ASN A 366 -7.54 -6.77 2.35
N MET A 367 -6.90 -5.82 3.02
CA MET A 367 -7.37 -4.44 3.12
C MET A 367 -7.16 -3.64 1.85
N ASP A 368 -6.23 -4.06 0.99
CA ASP A 368 -5.94 -3.38 -0.29
C ASP A 368 -6.97 -3.75 -1.36
N ASP A 369 -7.41 -5.02 -1.36
CA ASP A 369 -8.39 -5.53 -2.33
C ASP A 369 -9.85 -5.32 -1.87
N ALA A 370 -10.08 -5.12 -0.57
CA ALA A 370 -11.42 -4.96 0.00
C ALA A 370 -11.96 -3.52 -0.07
N ASP A 371 -13.21 -3.38 -0.50
CA ASP A 371 -13.95 -2.12 -0.40
C ASP A 371 -14.57 -1.93 1.00
N TRP A 372 -13.71 -1.86 2.02
CA TRP A 372 -14.10 -1.54 3.39
C TRP A 372 -14.20 -0.03 3.61
N THR A 373 -15.01 0.39 4.58
CA THR A 373 -15.06 1.78 5.06
C THR A 373 -14.69 1.87 6.54
N TYR A 374 -14.04 2.96 6.93
CA TYR A 374 -13.68 3.18 8.33
C TYR A 374 -14.93 3.39 9.17
N GLY A 375 -15.07 2.63 10.26
CA GLY A 375 -16.21 2.59 11.18
C GLY A 375 -16.04 3.46 12.43
N GLY A 376 -14.92 4.14 12.60
CA GLY A 376 -14.59 4.86 13.83
C GLY A 376 -13.82 3.99 14.82
N THR A 377 -13.99 4.23 16.11
CA THR A 377 -13.32 3.52 17.21
C THR A 377 -14.33 2.91 18.18
N ALA A 378 -13.96 1.81 18.83
CA ALA A 378 -14.77 1.20 19.88
C ALA A 378 -13.94 1.08 21.16
N ILE A 379 -14.52 1.46 22.31
CA ILE A 379 -13.95 1.27 23.66
C ILE A 379 -15.00 0.54 24.48
N GLY A 380 -14.71 -0.71 24.87
CA GLY A 380 -15.73 -1.60 25.45
C GLY A 380 -16.97 -1.69 24.56
N GLN A 381 -18.17 -1.67 25.15
CA GLN A 381 -19.46 -1.71 24.45
C GLN A 381 -20.16 -0.35 24.30
N LYS A 382 -19.75 0.68 25.06
CA LYS A 382 -20.47 1.98 25.14
C LYS A 382 -19.60 3.22 24.89
N GLY A 383 -18.32 3.05 24.54
CA GLY A 383 -17.37 4.13 24.28
C GLY A 383 -16.78 4.12 22.87
N GLY A 384 -16.10 5.21 22.49
CA GLY A 384 -15.45 5.37 21.18
C GLY A 384 -16.16 6.37 20.25
N THR A 385 -15.92 6.24 18.96
CA THR A 385 -16.48 7.09 17.90
C THR A 385 -17.09 6.22 16.81
N GLU A 386 -18.19 6.66 16.20
CA GLU A 386 -18.79 5.95 15.07
C GLU A 386 -18.90 6.89 13.88
N THR A 387 -18.46 6.40 12.71
CA THR A 387 -18.63 7.09 11.43
C THR A 387 -19.96 6.70 10.80
N ALA A 388 -20.39 7.43 9.78
CA ALA A 388 -21.60 7.04 9.06
C ALA A 388 -21.40 5.66 8.38
N PRO A 389 -22.31 4.69 8.60
CA PRO A 389 -22.22 3.39 7.94
C PRO A 389 -22.43 3.53 6.42
N PRO A 390 -21.93 2.57 5.62
CA PRO A 390 -22.22 2.48 4.19
C PRO A 390 -23.71 2.51 3.87
N SER A 391 -24.05 2.88 2.63
CA SER A 391 -25.43 2.85 2.14
C SER A 391 -26.04 1.46 2.28
N MET A 392 -27.30 1.39 2.72
CA MET A 392 -28.08 0.16 2.75
C MET A 392 -28.75 -0.17 1.40
N ASN A 393 -28.89 0.83 0.52
CA ASN A 393 -29.46 0.66 -0.82
C ASN A 393 -28.37 0.20 -1.80
N VAL A 394 -27.96 -1.05 -1.67
CA VAL A 394 -26.87 -1.67 -2.46
C VAL A 394 -27.27 -3.03 -3.05
N PHE A 395 -28.52 -3.45 -2.90
CA PHE A 395 -29.03 -4.75 -3.35
C PHE A 395 -29.99 -4.63 -4.53
N GLY A 396 -30.11 -3.45 -5.14
CA GLY A 396 -31.02 -3.23 -6.28
C GLY A 396 -30.67 -4.03 -7.53
N ASP A 397 -29.44 -4.54 -7.61
CA ASP A 397 -28.94 -5.41 -8.68
C ASP A 397 -28.86 -6.90 -8.28
N GLU A 398 -29.27 -7.25 -7.05
CA GLU A 398 -29.28 -8.63 -6.58
C GLU A 398 -30.42 -9.42 -7.23
N VAL A 399 -30.08 -10.54 -7.85
CA VAL A 399 -31.06 -11.46 -8.44
C VAL A 399 -31.45 -12.48 -7.37
N LEU A 400 -32.67 -12.38 -6.85
CA LEU A 400 -33.23 -13.33 -5.91
C LEU A 400 -34.16 -14.33 -6.60
N GLU A 401 -34.03 -15.61 -6.23
CA GLU A 401 -34.95 -16.67 -6.64
C GLU A 401 -36.15 -16.68 -5.69
N TYR A 402 -37.21 -15.96 -6.06
CA TYR A 402 -38.47 -15.90 -5.31
C TYR A 402 -39.33 -17.14 -5.55
N GLU A 403 -40.10 -17.53 -4.54
CA GLU A 403 -41.11 -18.59 -4.70
C GLU A 403 -42.22 -18.18 -5.71
N GLU A 404 -42.67 -19.11 -6.57
CA GLU A 404 -43.63 -18.84 -7.68
C GLU A 404 -45.02 -18.34 -7.17
N GLY A 405 -45.62 -17.31 -7.81
CA GLY A 405 -47.02 -16.91 -7.50
C GLY A 405 -47.59 -15.48 -7.72
N GLU A 406 -46.87 -14.36 -7.98
CA GLU A 406 -47.51 -12.99 -7.98
C GLU A 406 -46.95 -11.93 -8.99
N PRO A 407 -47.74 -10.90 -9.46
CA PRO A 407 -47.46 -10.07 -10.66
C PRO A 407 -46.61 -8.77 -10.45
N GLU A 408 -45.97 -8.28 -11.53
CA GLU A 408 -44.97 -7.17 -11.60
C GLU A 408 -45.55 -5.73 -11.60
N ALA A 409 -44.76 -4.74 -11.11
CA ALA A 409 -45.01 -3.29 -11.20
C ALA A 409 -43.93 -2.55 -12.05
N PRO A 410 -44.26 -1.43 -12.74
CA PRO A 410 -43.40 -0.83 -13.78
C PRO A 410 -42.27 0.06 -13.25
N ALA A 411 -41.16 0.13 -14.00
CA ALA A 411 -39.93 0.83 -13.63
C ALA A 411 -39.95 2.37 -13.83
N LYS A 412 -39.46 3.10 -12.82
CA LYS A 412 -39.32 4.59 -12.75
C LYS A 412 -37.96 5.08 -13.28
N VAL A 413 -37.90 6.24 -13.96
CA VAL A 413 -36.63 6.85 -14.44
C VAL A 413 -36.10 7.88 -13.43
N MET A 414 -35.03 7.49 -12.74
CA MET A 414 -34.44 8.20 -11.61
C MET A 414 -33.34 9.20 -12.04
N VAL A 415 -33.09 10.22 -11.22
CA VAL A 415 -31.93 11.10 -11.30
C VAL A 415 -30.67 10.25 -11.13
N SER A 416 -29.68 10.48 -11.98
CA SER A 416 -28.40 9.76 -11.97
C SER A 416 -27.23 10.60 -11.43
N LYS A 417 -27.37 11.93 -11.41
CA LYS A 417 -26.31 12.84 -11.00
C LYS A 417 -26.82 14.23 -10.63
N ILE A 418 -26.31 14.77 -9.52
CA ILE A 418 -26.37 16.18 -9.16
C ILE A 418 -24.95 16.77 -9.26
N SER A 419 -24.81 18.07 -9.52
CA SER A 419 -23.53 18.77 -9.45
C SER A 419 -23.72 20.21 -8.93
N ILE A 420 -22.92 20.64 -7.96
CA ILE A 420 -22.91 21.99 -7.36
C ILE A 420 -21.80 22.82 -8.05
N ALA A 421 -22.14 24.02 -8.53
CA ALA A 421 -21.15 24.93 -9.10
C ALA A 421 -20.18 25.48 -8.02
N ALA A 422 -18.86 25.45 -8.29
CA ALA A 422 -17.73 25.87 -7.44
C ALA A 422 -17.13 24.86 -6.42
N SER A 423 -17.15 23.56 -6.74
CA SER A 423 -16.39 22.49 -6.04
C SER A 423 -14.91 22.46 -6.53
N PRO A 424 -13.87 22.21 -5.69
CA PRO A 424 -13.95 21.60 -4.35
C PRO A 424 -13.62 22.48 -3.14
N SER A 425 -13.38 23.80 -3.26
CA SER A 425 -13.11 24.60 -2.05
C SER A 425 -13.51 26.08 -2.14
N LEU A 426 -14.38 26.52 -1.22
CA LEU A 426 -14.79 27.92 -1.03
C LEU A 426 -14.61 28.30 0.46
N LYS A 427 -13.77 29.31 0.76
CA LYS A 427 -13.51 29.80 2.14
C LYS A 427 -14.47 30.95 2.50
N ILE A 428 -15.22 30.84 3.60
CA ILE A 428 -16.23 31.84 4.01
C ILE A 428 -15.93 32.31 5.44
N ALA A 429 -15.80 33.63 5.65
CA ALA A 429 -15.61 34.20 6.98
C ALA A 429 -16.87 34.00 7.86
N ALA A 430 -16.67 33.68 9.14
CA ALA A 430 -17.77 33.49 10.09
C ALA A 430 -18.66 34.74 10.18
N GLY A 431 -19.99 34.56 10.08
CA GLY A 431 -20.97 35.64 10.07
C GLY A 431 -21.36 36.15 8.67
N LYS A 432 -20.84 35.55 7.59
CA LYS A 432 -21.17 35.90 6.18
C LYS A 432 -22.10 34.88 5.52
N LYS A 433 -22.74 35.29 4.40
CA LYS A 433 -23.68 34.48 3.58
C LYS A 433 -23.16 34.29 2.15
N THR A 434 -23.53 33.17 1.50
CA THR A 434 -23.27 32.90 0.07
C THR A 434 -24.33 31.96 -0.52
N THR A 435 -24.45 31.85 -1.85
CA THR A 435 -25.48 31.04 -2.53
C THR A 435 -24.86 29.99 -3.45
N LEU A 436 -25.35 28.74 -3.36
CA LEU A 436 -24.93 27.61 -4.20
C LEU A 436 -25.94 27.34 -5.34
N LYS A 437 -25.45 26.87 -6.49
CA LYS A 437 -26.28 26.50 -7.67
C LYS A 437 -26.04 25.03 -8.04
N THR A 438 -27.09 24.31 -8.47
CA THR A 438 -27.01 22.89 -8.86
C THR A 438 -27.37 22.62 -10.34
N LYS A 439 -26.87 21.51 -10.89
CA LYS A 439 -27.23 20.94 -12.19
C LYS A 439 -27.57 19.45 -12.05
N VAL A 440 -28.76 19.03 -12.48
CA VAL A 440 -29.36 17.68 -12.29
C VAL A 440 -29.50 16.92 -13.61
N SER A 441 -29.09 15.64 -13.67
CA SER A 441 -29.12 14.75 -14.85
C SER A 441 -29.66 13.34 -14.55
N PRO A 442 -30.30 12.61 -15.50
CA PRO A 442 -30.56 13.04 -16.87
C PRO A 442 -31.65 14.11 -16.93
N ALA A 443 -31.70 14.87 -18.02
CA ALA A 443 -32.70 15.93 -18.17
C ALA A 443 -34.16 15.41 -18.14
N LYS A 444 -34.34 14.11 -18.44
CA LYS A 444 -35.61 13.39 -18.50
C LYS A 444 -35.98 12.65 -17.19
N ALA A 445 -35.26 12.86 -16.10
CA ALA A 445 -35.64 12.28 -14.81
C ALA A 445 -37.04 12.74 -14.40
N THR A 446 -37.85 11.83 -13.85
CA THR A 446 -39.27 12.08 -13.54
C THR A 446 -39.47 13.14 -12.46
N ASP A 447 -38.52 13.31 -11.53
CA ASP A 447 -38.46 14.42 -10.56
C ASP A 447 -37.02 14.95 -10.45
N ARG A 448 -36.83 16.26 -10.63
CA ARG A 448 -35.51 16.92 -10.66
C ARG A 448 -35.27 17.86 -9.49
N SER A 449 -36.13 17.83 -8.48
CA SER A 449 -36.02 18.70 -7.31
C SER A 449 -34.96 18.20 -6.33
N VAL A 450 -34.36 19.13 -5.57
CA VAL A 450 -33.28 18.83 -4.62
C VAL A 450 -33.62 19.32 -3.21
N THR A 451 -33.08 18.63 -2.21
CA THR A 451 -33.10 19.01 -0.80
C THR A 451 -31.69 19.38 -0.37
N TRP A 452 -31.56 20.45 0.41
CA TRP A 452 -30.29 20.92 0.94
C TRP A 452 -30.15 20.55 2.41
N THR A 453 -28.98 20.04 2.80
CA THR A 453 -28.63 19.74 4.18
C THR A 453 -27.27 20.31 4.54
N CYS A 454 -27.05 20.56 5.84
CA CYS A 454 -25.76 21.00 6.38
C CYS A 454 -25.36 20.06 7.50
N SER A 455 -24.13 19.55 7.49
CA SER A 455 -23.65 18.56 8.46
C SER A 455 -23.64 19.08 9.90
N ASN A 456 -23.61 20.40 10.11
CA ASN A 456 -23.72 20.97 11.44
C ASN A 456 -24.39 22.35 11.45
N THR A 457 -25.67 22.36 11.79
CA THR A 457 -26.51 23.57 11.88
C THR A 457 -26.10 24.52 13.02
N LYS A 458 -25.26 24.07 13.97
CA LYS A 458 -24.68 24.94 15.01
C LYS A 458 -23.62 25.89 14.42
N TYR A 459 -22.99 25.52 13.32
CA TYR A 459 -21.89 26.26 12.70
C TYR A 459 -22.29 26.97 11.40
N ALA A 460 -23.19 26.39 10.61
CA ALA A 460 -23.78 27.05 9.44
C ALA A 460 -25.15 26.46 9.09
N THR A 461 -26.03 27.22 8.46
CA THR A 461 -27.31 26.74 7.94
C THR A 461 -27.38 26.89 6.43
N VAL A 462 -28.18 26.05 5.76
CA VAL A 462 -28.52 26.16 4.34
C VAL A 462 -30.04 26.14 4.18
N ASN A 463 -30.59 26.98 3.31
CA ASN A 463 -32.04 26.99 3.03
C ASN A 463 -32.39 26.23 1.73
N SER A 464 -33.69 26.10 1.44
CA SER A 464 -34.21 25.39 0.26
C SER A 464 -33.76 25.96 -1.09
N LYS A 465 -33.26 27.20 -1.12
CA LYS A 465 -32.72 27.86 -2.31
C LYS A 465 -31.19 27.73 -2.44
N GLY A 466 -30.54 26.99 -1.54
CA GLY A 466 -29.08 26.81 -1.53
C GLY A 466 -28.28 27.97 -0.92
N VAL A 467 -28.92 28.87 -0.15
CA VAL A 467 -28.23 29.98 0.53
C VAL A 467 -27.64 29.50 1.85
N VAL A 468 -26.32 29.58 1.98
CA VAL A 468 -25.55 29.18 3.17
C VAL A 468 -25.26 30.39 4.06
N THR A 469 -25.59 30.30 5.34
CA THR A 469 -25.32 31.32 6.36
C THR A 469 -24.39 30.75 7.43
N THR A 470 -23.21 31.34 7.61
CA THR A 470 -22.25 30.92 8.65
C THR A 470 -22.52 31.62 9.98
N LYS A 471 -22.36 30.90 11.10
CA LYS A 471 -22.55 31.41 12.47
C LYS A 471 -21.20 31.70 13.12
N SER A 472 -21.16 32.67 14.04
CA SER A 472 -19.93 33.02 14.78
C SER A 472 -19.32 31.84 15.55
N LYS A 473 -20.16 30.93 16.06
CA LYS A 473 -19.74 29.66 16.73
C LYS A 473 -19.10 28.64 15.79
N GLY A 474 -19.13 28.87 14.47
CA GLY A 474 -18.49 28.03 13.46
C GLY A 474 -17.01 28.38 13.19
N LYS A 475 -16.42 29.33 13.92
CA LYS A 475 -14.99 29.66 13.81
C LYS A 475 -14.15 28.42 14.11
N GLY A 476 -13.31 28.00 13.16
CA GLY A 476 -12.47 26.80 13.32
C GLY A 476 -13.15 25.45 13.03
N LYS A 477 -14.40 25.44 12.54
CA LYS A 477 -15.21 24.23 12.37
C LYS A 477 -15.68 24.06 10.93
N THR A 478 -15.41 22.90 10.34
CA THR A 478 -15.82 22.52 8.97
C THR A 478 -17.29 22.08 8.93
N VAL A 479 -18.01 22.45 7.86
CA VAL A 479 -19.38 21.99 7.57
C VAL A 479 -19.50 21.53 6.12
N THR A 480 -20.23 20.45 5.90
CA THR A 480 -20.54 19.93 4.57
C THR A 480 -21.95 20.36 4.21
N VAL A 481 -22.13 20.92 3.01
CA VAL A 481 -23.44 21.29 2.48
C VAL A 481 -23.75 20.37 1.29
N THR A 482 -24.83 19.60 1.41
CA THR A 482 -25.19 18.55 0.45
C THR A 482 -26.48 18.93 -0.28
N ALA A 483 -26.51 18.73 -1.60
CA ALA A 483 -27.73 18.78 -2.40
C ALA A 483 -28.10 17.36 -2.84
N LYS A 484 -29.30 16.89 -2.44
CA LYS A 484 -29.78 15.52 -2.67
C LYS A 484 -31.08 15.50 -3.49
N ALA A 485 -31.21 14.59 -4.45
CA ALA A 485 -32.42 14.43 -5.25
C ALA A 485 -33.60 13.97 -4.38
N LYS A 486 -34.81 14.50 -4.62
CA LYS A 486 -36.02 14.09 -3.91
C LYS A 486 -36.69 12.83 -4.46
N ASP A 487 -36.30 12.39 -5.64
CA ASP A 487 -36.97 11.33 -6.38
C ASP A 487 -36.70 9.90 -5.84
N GLY A 488 -35.84 9.78 -4.84
CA GLY A 488 -35.43 8.52 -4.21
C GLY A 488 -34.19 7.88 -4.82
N SER A 489 -33.56 8.51 -5.82
CA SER A 489 -32.39 7.97 -6.54
C SER A 489 -31.11 7.87 -5.70
N GLY A 490 -31.04 8.58 -4.57
CA GLY A 490 -29.79 8.74 -3.82
C GLY A 490 -28.76 9.62 -4.53
N SER A 491 -29.05 10.15 -5.72
CA SER A 491 -28.16 11.09 -6.39
C SER A 491 -27.99 12.34 -5.56
N GLU A 492 -26.76 12.62 -5.16
CA GLU A 492 -26.38 13.80 -4.41
C GLU A 492 -25.04 14.34 -4.91
N ASP A 493 -24.79 15.60 -4.61
CA ASP A 493 -23.45 16.16 -4.70
C ASP A 493 -23.15 16.91 -3.40
N ALA A 494 -21.95 16.67 -2.90
CA ALA A 494 -21.44 17.27 -1.68
C ALA A 494 -20.29 18.20 -2.06
N GLY A 495 -20.51 19.50 -1.93
CA GLY A 495 -19.40 20.46 -1.96
C GLY A 495 -18.70 20.43 -0.60
N VAL A 496 -17.51 19.85 -0.52
CA VAL A 496 -16.66 19.97 0.68
C VAL A 496 -16.34 21.45 0.89
N LYS A 497 -16.77 22.02 2.01
CA LYS A 497 -16.42 23.40 2.38
C LYS A 497 -15.59 23.39 3.64
N THR A 498 -14.28 23.56 3.47
CA THR A 498 -13.38 23.81 4.59
C THR A 498 -13.69 25.18 5.21
N LEU A 499 -14.12 25.18 6.46
CA LEU A 499 -14.20 26.37 7.31
C LEU A 499 -13.16 26.18 8.43
N TYR A 500 -11.95 26.71 8.30
CA TYR A 500 -10.94 26.67 9.37
C TYR A 500 -10.54 28.05 9.87
N ALA A 501 -10.22 28.04 11.16
CA ALA A 501 -9.24 28.85 11.87
C ALA A 501 -8.92 28.12 13.20
N LYS A 502 -7.87 27.27 13.21
CA LYS A 502 -7.00 27.12 14.39
C LYS A 502 -5.78 28.01 14.12
N ASP A 503 -5.20 28.57 15.17
CA ASP A 503 -4.16 29.59 15.04
C ASP A 503 -2.84 28.99 14.50
N ILE A 504 -2.31 29.61 13.44
CA ILE A 504 -1.02 29.31 12.84
C ILE A 504 -0.03 30.37 13.28
N VAL A 505 1.22 29.97 13.54
CA VAL A 505 2.34 30.86 13.77
C VAL A 505 3.26 30.79 12.57
N THR A 506 3.67 31.94 12.05
CA THR A 506 4.64 31.99 10.96
C THR A 506 6.02 32.31 11.54
N LEU A 507 6.96 31.38 11.40
CA LEU A 507 8.38 31.58 11.62
C LEU A 507 8.90 32.52 10.53
N LYS A 508 9.15 33.78 10.87
CA LYS A 508 9.58 34.79 9.88
C LYS A 508 11.09 34.94 9.86
N GLY A 509 11.70 34.72 8.69
CA GLY A 509 13.08 35.10 8.43
C GLY A 509 14.11 34.57 9.44
N MET A 510 13.95 33.32 9.91
CA MET A 510 14.86 32.71 10.88
C MET A 510 16.29 32.71 10.33
N LYS A 511 17.25 33.19 11.13
CA LYS A 511 18.66 33.25 10.70
C LYS A 511 19.25 31.86 10.63
N VAL A 512 20.10 31.62 9.64
CA VAL A 512 20.90 30.40 9.53
C VAL A 512 22.37 30.80 9.42
N ASN A 513 23.18 30.36 10.39
CA ASN A 513 24.59 30.72 10.46
C ASN A 513 25.49 29.52 10.20
N GLU A 514 26.62 29.74 9.53
CA GLU A 514 27.79 28.88 9.59
C GLU A 514 28.61 29.24 10.83
N VAL A 515 28.90 28.24 11.66
CA VAL A 515 29.67 28.36 12.91
C VAL A 515 31.06 27.78 12.72
N SER A 516 32.08 28.55 13.12
CA SER A 516 33.47 28.11 13.21
C SER A 516 34.07 28.68 14.49
N GLY A 517 34.42 27.79 15.44
CA GLY A 517 34.80 28.18 16.79
C GLY A 517 33.70 29.02 17.47
N SER A 518 34.06 30.22 17.92
CA SER A 518 33.13 31.19 18.53
C SER A 518 32.46 32.14 17.53
N THR A 519 32.84 32.07 16.24
CA THR A 519 32.33 32.97 15.19
C THR A 519 31.07 32.41 14.53
N ARG A 520 30.05 33.25 14.36
CA ARG A 520 28.81 32.96 13.61
C ARG A 520 28.71 33.88 12.40
N THR A 521 28.65 33.31 11.20
CA THR A 521 28.49 34.08 9.95
C THR A 521 27.25 33.63 9.19
N PRO A 522 26.49 34.51 8.52
CA PRO A 522 25.32 34.08 7.74
C PRO A 522 25.69 33.03 6.68
N LEU A 523 24.92 31.94 6.62
CA LEU A 523 25.17 30.82 5.72
C LEU A 523 25.05 31.26 4.25
N LYS A 524 26.15 31.16 3.48
CA LYS A 524 26.17 31.61 2.07
C LYS A 524 25.63 30.57 1.09
N LYS A 525 25.49 29.32 1.51
CA LYS A 525 25.04 28.22 0.66
C LYS A 525 23.56 27.92 0.91
N ASP A 526 22.86 27.59 -0.17
CA ASP A 526 21.49 27.10 -0.07
C ASP A 526 21.51 25.74 0.64
N VAL A 527 20.73 25.64 1.72
CA VAL A 527 20.56 24.42 2.52
C VAL A 527 19.07 24.20 2.78
N THR A 528 18.58 22.99 2.52
CA THR A 528 17.19 22.62 2.77
C THR A 528 17.01 22.15 4.21
N PHE A 529 16.03 22.73 4.91
CA PHE A 529 15.59 22.37 6.25
C PHE A 529 14.25 21.64 6.14
N VAL A 530 14.11 20.58 6.94
CA VAL A 530 12.89 19.81 7.08
C VAL A 530 12.30 20.07 8.46
N PHE A 531 11.01 20.36 8.50
CA PHE A 531 10.24 20.51 9.72
C PHE A 531 9.30 19.32 9.84
N TYR A 532 9.71 18.35 10.64
CA TYR A 532 8.93 17.16 10.93
C TYR A 532 8.07 17.40 12.17
N ASP A 533 6.75 17.38 12.00
CA ASP A 533 5.81 17.48 13.09
C ASP A 533 5.77 16.15 13.83
N SER A 534 6.40 16.11 15.01
CA SER A 534 6.42 14.93 15.88
C SER A 534 5.08 14.68 16.58
N SER A 535 4.18 15.66 16.62
CA SER A 535 2.83 15.49 17.17
C SER A 535 1.93 14.73 16.20
N THR A 536 2.11 14.91 14.89
CA THR A 536 1.33 14.23 13.84
C THR A 536 2.12 13.18 13.06
N GLN A 537 3.44 13.08 13.30
CA GLN A 537 4.38 12.23 12.58
C GLN A 537 4.44 12.47 11.07
N THR A 538 4.31 13.73 10.66
CA THR A 538 4.31 14.15 9.24
C THR A 538 5.36 15.22 8.97
N ILE A 539 5.85 15.29 7.72
CA ILE A 539 6.66 16.43 7.28
C ILE A 539 5.70 17.59 7.01
N GLU A 540 5.76 18.63 7.84
CA GLU A 540 4.92 19.83 7.71
C GLU A 540 5.46 20.76 6.62
N ALA A 541 6.78 20.95 6.61
CA ALA A 541 7.42 21.84 5.64
C ALA A 541 8.83 21.36 5.25
N LYS A 542 9.21 21.65 4.00
CA LYS A 542 10.59 21.63 3.52
C LYS A 542 10.90 22.98 2.92
N VAL A 543 11.89 23.67 3.45
CA VAL A 543 12.25 25.02 3.01
C VAL A 543 13.74 25.16 2.82
N THR A 544 14.14 25.97 1.85
CA THR A 544 15.56 26.18 1.56
C THR A 544 15.98 27.55 2.06
N ALA A 545 16.91 27.58 3.01
CA ALA A 545 17.53 28.81 3.46
C ALA A 545 18.37 29.41 2.33
N LYS A 546 18.27 30.72 2.13
CA LYS A 546 19.02 31.47 1.11
C LYS A 546 19.69 32.66 1.76
N ASN A 547 20.98 32.86 1.51
CA ASN A 547 21.79 33.95 2.08
C ASN A 547 21.63 34.06 3.62
N GLY A 548 21.63 32.92 4.31
CA GLY A 548 21.57 32.86 5.77
C GLY A 548 20.20 33.15 6.37
N VAL A 549 19.13 33.07 5.57
CA VAL A 549 17.76 33.30 6.03
C VAL A 549 16.84 32.20 5.53
N LEU A 550 16.07 31.62 6.45
CA LEU A 550 15.00 30.68 6.17
C LEU A 550 13.75 31.44 5.69
N PRO A 551 13.06 31.02 4.62
CA PRO A 551 11.79 31.64 4.23
C PRO A 551 10.72 31.41 5.29
N ASP A 552 9.64 32.20 5.22
CA ASP A 552 8.53 32.10 6.17
C ASP A 552 7.93 30.68 6.22
N VAL A 553 7.86 30.09 7.42
CA VAL A 553 7.27 28.76 7.64
C VAL A 553 6.08 28.86 8.57
N SER A 554 4.92 28.42 8.11
CA SER A 554 3.70 28.36 8.91
C SER A 554 3.63 27.04 9.70
N MET A 555 3.41 27.15 11.01
CA MET A 555 3.35 26.05 11.97
C MET A 555 2.09 26.11 12.82
N TYR A 556 1.66 24.96 13.33
CA TYR A 556 0.54 24.88 14.27
C TYR A 556 0.98 25.24 15.68
N LYS A 557 0.17 26.05 16.38
CA LYS A 557 0.34 26.25 17.83
C LYS A 557 0.16 24.93 18.59
N ASP A 558 0.89 24.78 19.67
CA ASP A 558 0.91 23.63 20.59
C ASP A 558 1.40 22.30 19.98
N HIS A 559 2.00 22.35 18.79
CA HIS A 559 2.66 21.21 18.15
C HIS A 559 4.16 21.17 18.47
N ARG A 560 4.74 19.98 18.39
CA ARG A 560 6.17 19.71 18.58
C ARG A 560 6.79 19.31 17.25
N TYR A 561 7.91 19.93 16.92
CA TYR A 561 8.62 19.69 15.67
C TYR A 561 10.07 19.25 15.93
N ILE A 562 10.58 18.43 15.02
CA ILE A 562 12.00 18.13 14.86
C ILE A 562 12.45 18.84 13.58
N VAL A 563 13.44 19.73 13.70
CA VAL A 563 13.98 20.50 12.58
C VAL A 563 15.40 20.06 12.30
N TYR A 564 15.69 19.72 11.05
CA TYR A 564 17.01 19.25 10.62
C TYR A 564 17.33 19.68 9.19
N ALA A 565 18.62 19.75 8.85
CA ALA A 565 19.10 20.11 7.53
C ALA A 565 19.36 18.86 6.66
N GLN A 566 19.10 18.99 5.36
CA GLN A 566 19.48 18.02 4.32
C GLN A 566 20.63 18.62 3.49
N ASP A 567 21.87 18.50 3.97
CA ASP A 567 23.07 18.94 3.26
C ASP A 567 24.25 17.99 3.51
N SER A 568 25.09 17.79 2.50
CA SER A 568 26.27 16.92 2.57
C SER A 568 27.53 17.63 3.06
N ARG A 569 27.54 18.96 3.10
CA ARG A 569 28.72 19.79 3.46
C ARG A 569 28.64 20.34 4.87
N TYR A 570 27.41 20.52 5.34
CA TYR A 570 27.11 21.11 6.63
C TYR A 570 26.28 20.16 7.47
N GLU A 571 26.47 20.21 8.77
CA GLU A 571 25.68 19.48 9.75
C GLU A 571 25.12 20.44 10.80
N MET A 572 24.02 20.02 11.41
CA MET A 572 23.42 20.70 12.54
C MET A 572 22.85 19.64 13.49
N PRO A 573 22.81 19.92 14.81
CA PRO A 573 22.01 19.12 15.71
C PRO A 573 20.52 19.24 15.33
N ASN A 574 19.75 18.18 15.55
CA ASN A 574 18.29 18.25 15.39
C ASN A 574 17.70 19.21 16.42
N TYR A 575 16.90 20.18 15.98
CA TYR A 575 16.21 21.12 16.87
C TYR A 575 14.81 20.61 17.23
N TYR A 576 14.56 20.42 18.52
CA TYR A 576 13.28 19.98 19.06
C TYR A 576 12.50 21.21 19.53
N ILE A 577 11.66 21.75 18.67
CA ILE A 577 10.94 22.99 18.93
C ILE A 577 9.46 22.74 19.23
N GLN A 578 8.89 23.50 20.16
CA GLN A 578 7.47 23.57 20.44
C GLN A 578 7.01 25.00 20.14
N ILE A 579 5.82 25.11 19.55
CA ILE A 579 5.15 26.39 19.39
C ILE A 579 4.23 26.57 20.59
N SER A 580 4.55 27.49 21.49
CA SER A 580 3.72 27.75 22.67
C SER A 580 2.39 28.45 22.30
N ALA A 581 1.43 28.44 23.23
CA ALA A 581 0.10 29.04 23.02
C ALA A 581 0.14 30.55 22.65
N ASP A 582 1.16 31.28 23.09
CA ASP A 582 1.43 32.69 22.75
C ASP A 582 2.17 32.88 21.41
N GLY A 583 2.61 31.78 20.77
CA GLY A 583 3.24 31.75 19.46
C GLY A 583 4.76 31.92 19.46
N LYS A 584 5.42 31.74 20.61
CA LYS A 584 6.88 31.68 20.68
C LYS A 584 7.40 30.30 20.26
N VAL A 585 8.62 30.29 19.75
CA VAL A 585 9.33 29.09 19.32
C VAL A 585 10.35 28.76 20.40
N THR A 586 10.08 27.72 21.17
CA THR A 586 10.97 27.32 22.25
C THR A 586 11.45 25.89 22.05
N THR A 587 12.65 25.59 22.53
CA THR A 587 13.09 24.21 22.68
C THR A 587 12.27 23.53 23.77
N TYR A 588 11.83 22.28 23.53
CA TYR A 588 11.07 21.50 24.52
C TYR A 588 11.89 20.38 25.17
N LYS A 589 13.14 20.18 24.73
CA LYS A 589 14.15 19.32 25.35
C LYS A 589 15.41 20.17 25.62
N ASN A 590 16.11 19.90 26.72
CA ASN A 590 17.35 20.59 27.16
C ASN A 590 17.17 22.06 27.62
N GLY A 591 16.12 22.31 28.42
CA GLY A 591 15.79 23.63 28.97
C GLY A 591 15.03 24.51 27.97
N ILE A 592 14.06 25.30 28.45
CA ILE A 592 13.22 26.14 27.58
C ILE A 592 14.04 27.35 27.12
N LYS A 593 14.57 27.30 25.90
CA LYS A 593 15.24 28.44 25.24
C LYS A 593 14.47 28.86 24.00
N GLU A 594 14.35 30.17 23.80
CA GLU A 594 13.78 30.74 22.58
C GLU A 594 14.72 30.48 21.40
N VAL A 595 14.17 30.00 20.29
CA VAL A 595 14.93 29.70 19.06
C VAL A 595 14.71 30.86 18.09
N SER A 596 15.78 31.61 17.81
CA SER A 596 15.79 32.77 16.89
C SER A 596 16.52 32.50 15.57
N GLY A 597 17.15 31.32 15.43
CA GLY A 597 17.87 30.88 14.24
C GLY A 597 18.46 29.47 14.42
N PHE A 598 19.08 28.97 13.35
CA PHE A 598 19.75 27.66 13.31
C PHE A 598 21.23 27.86 13.03
N ASP A 599 22.06 27.18 13.82
CA ASP A 599 23.51 27.19 13.65
C ASP A 599 23.94 25.88 12.95
N MET A 600 24.80 26.01 11.94
CA MET A 600 25.33 24.93 11.13
C MET A 600 26.85 24.91 11.22
N THR A 601 27.42 23.73 11.40
CA THR A 601 28.88 23.53 11.35
C THR A 601 29.23 22.95 10.00
N ARG A 602 30.37 23.33 9.41
CA ARG A 602 30.92 22.52 8.32
C ARG A 602 31.23 21.16 8.87
N ARG A 603 30.83 20.10 8.16
CA ARG A 603 31.34 18.76 8.47
C ARG A 603 32.86 18.86 8.37
N ALA A 604 33.54 18.70 9.51
CA ALA A 604 34.99 18.67 9.53
C ALA A 604 35.43 17.42 8.77
N GLU A 605 36.36 17.57 7.83
CA GLU A 605 37.36 16.50 7.69
C GLU A 605 38.13 16.50 9.03
N ASP A 606 38.28 15.32 9.63
CA ASP A 606 38.95 15.03 10.91
C ASP A 606 38.04 14.95 12.16
N LEU A 607 37.58 13.72 12.40
CA LEU A 607 37.45 13.18 13.75
C LEU A 607 38.83 13.24 14.42
N ALA A 608 38.85 13.43 15.73
CA ALA A 608 40.04 13.08 16.51
C ALA A 608 40.57 11.73 16.01
N LYS A 609 41.87 11.70 15.71
CA LYS A 609 42.58 10.49 15.33
C LYS A 609 42.23 9.37 16.33
N PRO A 610 41.74 8.21 15.88
CA PRO A 610 41.38 7.11 16.80
C PRO A 610 42.52 6.71 17.73
N GLU A 611 43.77 6.90 17.29
CA GLU A 611 44.98 6.69 18.07
C GLU A 611 45.13 7.62 19.29
N ASP A 612 44.45 8.78 19.31
CA ASP A 612 44.51 9.79 20.37
C ASP A 612 43.30 9.70 21.34
N ALA A 613 42.35 8.79 21.10
CA ALA A 613 41.16 8.66 21.94
C ALA A 613 41.48 8.05 23.32
N ALA A 614 40.99 8.69 24.39
CA ALA A 614 41.12 8.17 25.75
C ALA A 614 40.41 6.81 25.87
N ARG A 615 41.02 5.85 26.58
CA ARG A 615 40.44 4.52 26.81
C ARG A 615 39.99 4.36 28.26
N VAL A 616 38.77 3.88 28.43
CA VAL A 616 38.13 3.66 29.71
C VAL A 616 38.09 2.16 29.99
N HIS A 617 38.70 1.75 31.10
CA HIS A 617 38.59 0.38 31.60
C HIS A 617 37.20 0.12 32.18
N VAL A 618 36.58 -0.98 31.79
CA VAL A 618 35.25 -1.41 32.22
C VAL A 618 35.26 -2.90 32.54
N THR A 619 34.69 -3.25 33.69
CA THR A 619 34.37 -4.62 34.08
C THR A 619 32.85 -4.81 34.06
N MET A 620 32.36 -5.84 33.38
CA MET A 620 30.92 -6.13 33.29
C MET A 620 30.64 -7.63 33.46
N PRO A 621 29.76 -8.05 34.38
CA PRO A 621 29.30 -9.43 34.46
C PRO A 621 28.42 -9.80 33.25
N VAL A 622 28.54 -11.06 32.84
CA VAL A 622 27.77 -11.70 31.77
C VAL A 622 26.80 -12.70 32.37
N PHE A 623 25.51 -12.49 32.10
CA PHE A 623 24.43 -13.31 32.59
C PHE A 623 23.65 -13.95 31.45
N TYR A 624 23.09 -15.13 31.69
CA TYR A 624 22.05 -15.74 30.88
C TYR A 624 20.80 -15.89 31.73
N VAL A 625 19.65 -15.49 31.17
CA VAL A 625 18.35 -15.69 31.82
C VAL A 625 17.69 -16.87 31.14
N ASP A 626 17.45 -17.95 31.88
CA ASP A 626 16.80 -19.13 31.32
C ASP A 626 15.29 -18.93 31.11
N LYS A 627 14.64 -19.91 30.48
CA LYS A 627 13.22 -19.87 30.14
C LYS A 627 12.28 -19.71 31.35
N ASP A 628 12.79 -20.02 32.54
CA ASP A 628 12.08 -19.89 33.81
C ASP A 628 12.35 -18.54 34.50
N GLY A 629 13.14 -17.66 33.86
CA GLY A 629 13.47 -16.33 34.37
C GLY A 629 14.65 -16.28 35.34
N ASN A 630 15.38 -17.39 35.53
CA ASN A 630 16.50 -17.43 36.46
C ASN A 630 17.77 -16.87 35.82
N GLN A 631 18.37 -15.88 36.48
CA GLN A 631 19.64 -15.28 36.06
C GLN A 631 20.82 -16.16 36.51
N LYS A 632 21.66 -16.58 35.56
CA LYS A 632 22.87 -17.37 35.78
C LYS A 632 24.10 -16.63 35.28
N THR A 633 25.15 -16.58 36.08
CA THR A 633 26.47 -16.10 35.65
C THR A 633 27.07 -17.08 34.64
N VAL A 634 27.64 -16.57 33.54
CA VAL A 634 28.20 -17.42 32.48
C VAL A 634 29.67 -17.05 32.20
N SER A 635 30.57 -18.01 32.41
CA SER A 635 32.00 -17.91 32.12
C SER A 635 32.34 -18.54 30.75
N GLY A 636 33.47 -18.16 30.18
CA GLY A 636 33.99 -18.72 28.92
C GLY A 636 33.31 -18.21 27.65
N VAL A 637 32.42 -17.21 27.74
CA VAL A 637 31.70 -16.68 26.57
C VAL A 637 32.55 -15.65 25.85
N LYS A 638 32.78 -15.84 24.55
CA LYS A 638 33.53 -14.90 23.72
C LYS A 638 32.64 -13.73 23.30
N VAL A 639 33.02 -12.53 23.72
CA VAL A 639 32.34 -11.26 23.42
C VAL A 639 33.22 -10.42 22.51
N ARG A 640 32.62 -9.82 21.49
CA ARG A 640 33.28 -8.86 20.60
C ARG A 640 32.58 -7.52 20.69
N LEU A 641 33.34 -6.45 20.88
CA LEU A 641 32.87 -5.08 20.86
C LEU A 641 33.48 -4.39 19.65
N VAL A 642 32.64 -3.96 18.71
CA VAL A 642 33.10 -3.43 17.42
C VAL A 642 32.64 -1.99 17.23
N ASN A 643 33.57 -1.08 16.93
CA ASN A 643 33.28 0.26 16.42
C ASN A 643 33.93 0.43 15.02
N GLN A 644 33.84 1.62 14.39
CA GLN A 644 34.40 1.80 13.04
C GLN A 644 35.94 1.81 12.95
N TYR A 645 36.65 1.85 14.08
CA TYR A 645 38.11 1.96 14.18
C TYR A 645 38.76 0.86 15.01
N ASP A 646 37.99 0.14 15.82
CA ASP A 646 38.48 -0.75 16.85
C ASP A 646 37.57 -1.99 16.99
N THR A 647 38.19 -3.12 17.27
CA THR A 647 37.50 -4.37 17.63
C THR A 647 38.18 -4.94 18.86
N VAL A 648 37.44 -4.94 19.97
CA VAL A 648 37.92 -5.49 21.24
C VAL A 648 37.26 -6.84 21.45
N GLU A 649 38.07 -7.88 21.48
CA GLU A 649 37.63 -9.25 21.80
C GLU A 649 38.01 -9.60 23.24
N THR A 650 37.11 -10.28 23.93
CA THR A 650 37.30 -10.70 25.33
C THR A 650 36.53 -11.99 25.58
N VAL A 651 36.88 -12.68 26.66
CA VAL A 651 36.19 -13.90 27.12
C VAL A 651 35.80 -13.67 28.56
N SER A 652 34.56 -14.01 28.93
CA SER A 652 34.14 -13.89 30.33
C SER A 652 35.00 -14.80 31.21
N ASP A 653 35.57 -14.23 32.28
CA ASP A 653 36.46 -14.94 33.19
C ASP A 653 35.73 -15.99 34.04
N LYS A 654 36.44 -16.66 34.94
CA LYS A 654 35.88 -17.71 35.82
C LYS A 654 34.72 -17.20 36.69
N ASP A 655 34.67 -15.91 36.97
CA ASP A 655 33.66 -15.25 37.78
C ASP A 655 32.55 -14.64 36.88
N GLY A 656 32.61 -14.90 35.57
CA GLY A 656 31.65 -14.47 34.56
C GLY A 656 31.78 -13.01 34.13
N ASN A 657 32.92 -12.36 34.38
CA ASN A 657 33.11 -10.95 34.03
C ASN A 657 33.92 -10.79 32.73
N ILE A 658 33.54 -9.81 31.92
CA ILE A 658 34.43 -9.28 30.87
C ILE A 658 35.19 -8.07 31.42
N ASN A 659 36.47 -7.95 31.02
CA ASN A 659 37.35 -6.87 31.42
C ASN A 659 37.95 -6.25 30.15
N VAL A 660 37.55 -5.02 29.80
CA VAL A 660 37.84 -4.39 28.51
C VAL A 660 38.25 -2.93 28.63
N ASN A 661 39.06 -2.45 27.69
CA ASN A 661 39.45 -1.04 27.57
C ASN A 661 38.85 -0.45 26.29
N LEU A 662 37.81 0.35 26.42
CA LEU A 662 37.04 0.88 25.29
C LEU A 662 37.34 2.36 25.08
N MET A 663 37.37 2.82 23.83
CA MET A 663 37.51 4.23 23.52
C MET A 663 36.32 5.03 24.05
N GLU A 664 36.59 6.10 24.80
CA GLU A 664 35.56 7.03 25.29
C GLU A 664 34.83 7.69 24.11
N ASP A 665 33.52 7.81 24.20
CA ASP A 665 32.64 8.50 23.21
C ASP A 665 32.38 7.77 21.91
N TYR A 666 32.86 6.54 21.76
CA TYR A 666 32.55 5.71 20.59
C TYR A 666 31.39 4.75 20.86
N ASN A 667 30.63 4.41 19.81
CA ASN A 667 29.61 3.37 19.86
C ASN A 667 30.22 2.02 19.48
N TYR A 668 30.29 1.10 20.45
CA TYR A 668 30.68 -0.27 20.23
C TYR A 668 29.44 -1.16 20.12
N MET A 669 29.26 -1.83 18.98
CA MET A 669 28.28 -2.89 18.84
C MET A 669 28.76 -4.12 19.63
N VAL A 670 27.93 -4.56 20.58
CA VAL A 670 28.22 -5.74 21.41
C VAL A 670 27.69 -6.99 20.72
N LEU A 671 28.58 -7.95 20.46
CA LEU A 671 28.31 -9.20 19.75
C LEU A 671 28.83 -10.37 20.58
N VAL A 672 28.21 -11.54 20.42
CA VAL A 672 28.63 -12.80 21.07
C VAL A 672 28.95 -13.83 20.00
N ASP A 673 30.15 -14.39 20.09
CA ASP A 673 30.69 -15.40 19.16
C ASP A 673 30.82 -16.74 19.90
N ASP A 674 29.67 -17.33 20.22
CA ASP A 674 29.53 -18.55 21.00
C ASP A 674 28.58 -19.54 20.28
N GLU A 675 28.79 -20.84 20.50
CA GLU A 675 27.97 -21.90 19.88
C GLU A 675 26.57 -21.99 20.50
N LYS A 676 26.44 -21.66 21.80
CA LYS A 676 25.20 -21.81 22.57
C LYS A 676 24.50 -20.47 22.80
N TYR A 677 25.28 -19.42 23.02
CA TYR A 677 24.75 -18.12 23.41
C TYR A 677 24.87 -17.08 22.30
N SER A 678 23.97 -16.11 22.35
CA SER A 678 24.00 -14.90 21.55
C SER A 678 23.64 -13.70 22.43
N ILE A 679 23.55 -12.51 21.84
CA ILE A 679 23.04 -11.32 22.50
C ILE A 679 22.20 -10.51 21.53
N GLU A 680 21.12 -9.93 22.04
CA GLU A 680 20.46 -8.84 21.33
C GLU A 680 21.40 -7.64 21.28
N SER A 681 22.04 -7.47 20.14
CA SER A 681 23.14 -6.52 20.00
C SER A 681 22.64 -5.09 20.22
N PHE A 682 23.49 -4.25 20.83
CA PHE A 682 23.19 -2.84 21.05
C PHE A 682 24.50 -2.01 21.04
N PRO A 683 24.42 -0.69 20.75
CA PRO A 683 25.54 0.21 20.78
C PRO A 683 25.86 0.59 22.23
N LEU A 684 26.94 0.06 22.76
CA LEU A 684 27.52 0.42 24.05
C LEU A 684 28.44 1.65 23.90
N THR A 685 28.33 2.61 24.80
CA THR A 685 29.26 3.75 24.88
C THR A 685 29.77 3.93 26.29
N VAL A 686 31.05 4.25 26.42
CA VAL A 686 31.72 4.49 27.71
C VAL A 686 32.03 5.96 27.88
N LYS A 687 31.95 6.43 29.12
CA LYS A 687 32.29 7.79 29.56
C LYS A 687 33.10 7.72 30.85
N ASP A 688 34.22 8.42 30.92
CA ASP A 688 34.92 8.71 32.16
C ASP A 688 34.50 10.11 32.60
N LYS A 689 34.03 10.25 33.85
CA LYS A 689 33.64 11.56 34.41
C LYS A 689 34.44 11.86 35.68
N SER A 690 35.57 11.19 35.87
CA SER A 690 36.48 11.36 37.02
C SER A 690 36.98 12.80 37.14
N GLU A 691 37.09 13.52 36.02
CA GLU A 691 37.44 14.94 35.97
C GLU A 691 36.43 15.86 36.69
N TYR A 692 35.20 15.39 36.91
CA TYR A 692 34.16 16.08 37.67
C TYR A 692 33.90 15.46 39.05
N GLY A 693 34.78 14.55 39.51
CA GLY A 693 34.62 13.82 40.77
C GLY A 693 33.56 12.70 40.72
N TRP A 694 33.18 12.24 39.52
CA TRP A 694 32.22 11.14 39.32
C TRP A 694 32.92 9.86 38.84
N GLY A 695 32.19 8.75 38.71
CA GLY A 695 32.73 7.47 38.25
C GLY A 695 32.83 7.30 36.73
N LYS A 696 33.20 6.09 36.32
CA LYS A 696 33.18 5.62 34.93
C LYS A 696 31.83 4.95 34.65
N TYR A 697 31.25 5.22 33.49
CA TYR A 697 29.92 4.75 33.15
C TYR A 697 29.84 4.17 31.75
N THR A 698 28.99 3.16 31.62
CA THR A 698 28.64 2.47 30.39
C THR A 698 27.16 2.64 30.12
N PHE A 699 26.82 2.96 28.87
CA PHE A 699 25.45 3.25 28.49
C PHE A 699 25.06 2.52 27.22
N ASN A 700 23.81 2.08 27.15
CA ASN A 700 23.20 1.70 25.91
C ASN A 700 22.84 2.99 25.18
N HIS A 701 23.47 3.25 24.06
CA HIS A 701 23.22 4.44 23.27
C HIS A 701 21.78 4.46 22.75
N PHE A 702 21.06 3.32 22.66
CA PHE A 702 19.64 3.30 22.30
C PHE A 702 18.74 3.98 23.34
N SER A 703 18.86 3.58 24.61
CA SER A 703 17.97 4.02 25.70
C SER A 703 18.57 5.13 26.56
N CYS A 704 19.86 5.41 26.41
CA CYS A 704 20.67 6.16 27.37
C CYS A 704 20.63 5.58 28.80
N GLY A 705 20.17 4.34 28.96
CA GLY A 705 20.19 3.61 30.22
C GLY A 705 21.60 3.12 30.53
N SER A 706 21.92 3.04 31.82
CA SER A 706 23.16 2.44 32.29
C SER A 706 23.22 0.95 31.91
N VAL A 707 24.40 0.46 31.54
CA VAL A 707 24.64 -0.94 31.20
C VAL A 707 25.70 -1.47 32.16
N SER A 708 25.27 -2.00 33.29
CA SER A 708 26.16 -2.60 34.28
C SER A 708 26.47 -4.07 34.01
N SER A 709 25.77 -4.73 33.08
CA SER A 709 25.90 -6.16 32.80
C SER A 709 25.44 -6.50 31.38
N LEU A 710 25.92 -7.63 30.84
CA LEU A 710 25.46 -8.20 29.57
C LEU A 710 24.47 -9.33 29.82
N PHE A 711 23.39 -9.38 29.04
CA PHE A 711 22.38 -10.43 29.12
C PHE A 711 22.34 -11.22 27.81
N LEU A 712 22.70 -12.49 27.89
CA LEU A 712 22.73 -13.43 26.79
C LEU A 712 21.33 -13.97 26.50
N VAL A 713 21.12 -14.32 25.23
CA VAL A 713 19.96 -15.07 24.73
C VAL A 713 20.43 -16.39 24.11
N ASP A 714 19.48 -17.28 23.81
CA ASP A 714 19.79 -18.51 23.07
C ASP A 714 20.28 -18.18 21.65
N LYS A 715 21.23 -18.96 21.14
CA LYS A 715 21.71 -18.78 19.76
C LYS A 715 20.56 -18.93 18.76
N GLY A 716 20.41 -17.96 17.87
CA GLY A 716 19.37 -17.93 16.84
C GLY A 716 18.10 -17.16 17.23
N THR A 717 17.97 -16.72 18.49
CA THR A 717 16.83 -15.90 18.95
C THR A 717 17.17 -14.41 19.05
N GLU A 718 18.40 -14.00 18.74
CA GLU A 718 18.85 -12.60 18.85
C GLU A 718 18.06 -11.60 17.99
N HIS A 719 17.29 -12.08 17.01
CA HIS A 719 16.48 -11.25 16.12
C HIS A 719 14.97 -11.34 16.40
N ASP A 720 14.54 -12.11 17.40
CA ASP A 720 13.11 -12.33 17.71
C ASP A 720 12.37 -11.05 18.14
N ARG A 721 13.14 -10.04 18.61
CA ARG A 721 12.63 -8.73 19.04
C ARG A 721 13.03 -7.59 18.11
N ASP A 722 13.55 -7.89 16.91
CA ASP A 722 13.93 -6.87 15.96
C ASP A 722 12.74 -6.00 15.56
N VAL A 723 13.02 -4.71 15.42
CA VAL A 723 12.02 -3.72 15.00
C VAL A 723 12.43 -3.17 13.64
N GLN A 724 11.47 -2.99 12.75
CA GLN A 724 11.68 -2.28 11.50
C GLN A 724 11.54 -0.77 11.74
N MET A 725 12.60 -0.02 11.50
CA MET A 725 12.58 1.42 11.53
C MET A 725 12.21 1.99 10.17
N ILE A 726 11.29 2.95 10.14
CA ILE A 726 10.91 3.67 8.94
C ILE A 726 11.68 4.98 8.89
N GLY A 727 12.34 5.22 7.75
CA GLY A 727 13.11 6.42 7.48
C GLY A 727 12.23 7.66 7.35
N SER A 728 12.84 8.83 7.59
CA SER A 728 12.23 10.16 7.44
C SER A 728 11.48 10.38 6.13
N SER A 729 11.97 9.79 5.03
CA SER A 729 11.35 9.92 3.71
C SER A 729 10.19 8.97 3.50
N LYS A 730 9.98 8.01 4.41
CA LYS A 730 9.11 6.82 4.29
C LYS A 730 9.49 5.86 3.17
N ASN A 731 10.53 6.15 2.39
CA ASN A 731 10.98 5.30 1.31
C ASN A 731 12.02 4.30 1.75
N THR A 732 12.72 4.50 2.86
CA THR A 732 13.76 3.60 3.35
C THR A 732 13.31 2.97 4.66
N THR A 733 13.56 1.68 4.85
CA THR A 733 13.48 1.05 6.18
C THR A 733 14.77 0.33 6.51
N VAL A 734 15.05 0.20 7.81
CA VAL A 734 16.18 -0.56 8.34
C VAL A 734 15.67 -1.48 9.45
N THR A 735 16.02 -2.76 9.38
CA THR A 735 15.79 -3.74 10.47
C THR A 735 17.09 -4.53 10.72
N GLY A 736 17.11 -5.43 11.70
CA GLY A 736 18.30 -6.18 12.11
C GLY A 736 18.74 -5.93 13.55
N LEU A 737 18.01 -5.09 14.31
CA LEU A 737 18.17 -4.90 15.76
C LEU A 737 16.83 -4.57 16.43
N ASN A 738 16.77 -4.79 17.74
CA ASN A 738 15.75 -4.23 18.61
C ASN A 738 16.08 -2.75 18.93
N PHE A 739 15.60 -1.83 18.09
CA PHE A 739 15.84 -0.38 18.24
C PHE A 739 15.08 0.29 19.39
N GLY A 740 14.36 -0.49 20.23
CA GLY A 740 13.63 0.00 21.39
C GLY A 740 12.34 0.80 21.07
N ASN A 741 11.70 1.34 22.12
CA ASN A 741 10.36 1.96 22.05
C ASN A 741 10.39 3.43 21.56
N GLY A 742 10.80 3.69 20.32
CA GLY A 742 10.59 4.98 19.65
C GLY A 742 11.54 6.12 20.04
N SER A 743 12.71 5.78 20.58
CA SER A 743 13.76 6.75 20.96
C SER A 743 14.83 6.94 19.90
N TYR A 744 14.72 6.19 18.81
CA TYR A 744 15.61 6.23 17.65
C TYR A 744 14.80 6.55 16.40
N PHE A 745 15.44 7.25 15.48
CA PHE A 745 14.86 7.62 14.21
C PHE A 745 15.87 7.38 13.08
N ILE A 746 15.40 6.87 11.94
CA ILE A 746 16.21 6.77 10.73
C ILE A 746 16.03 8.05 9.91
N ASN A 747 17.11 8.83 9.77
CA ASN A 747 17.14 9.98 8.88
C ASN A 747 17.77 9.58 7.55
N ASP A 748 16.93 9.22 6.57
CA ASP A 748 17.38 8.89 5.22
C ASP A 748 17.24 10.07 4.25
N ARG A 749 18.28 10.30 3.44
CA ARG A 749 18.33 11.42 2.48
C ARG A 749 19.10 11.04 1.21
N VAL A 750 18.63 11.52 0.07
CA VAL A 750 19.39 11.43 -1.19
C VAL A 750 20.39 12.58 -1.22
N VAL A 751 21.67 12.27 -1.36
CA VAL A 751 22.76 13.25 -1.36
C VAL A 751 23.33 13.44 -2.77
N ASP A 752 23.73 14.67 -3.09
CA ASP A 752 24.40 15.00 -4.37
C ASP A 752 25.89 14.64 -4.32
N GLN A 753 26.19 13.35 -4.09
CA GLN A 753 27.55 12.81 -4.14
C GLN A 753 27.83 12.27 -5.55
N LYS A 754 28.88 12.80 -6.17
CA LYS A 754 29.32 12.35 -7.51
C LYS A 754 30.20 11.13 -7.38
N VAL A 755 29.78 10.01 -7.99
CA VAL A 755 30.54 8.77 -8.00
C VAL A 755 31.21 8.61 -9.36
N LYS A 756 32.52 8.90 -9.42
CA LYS A 756 33.29 8.93 -10.67
C LYS A 756 33.17 7.63 -11.49
N ALA A 757 33.14 6.48 -10.82
CA ALA A 757 32.98 5.17 -11.47
C ALA A 757 31.62 4.97 -12.15
N LEU A 758 30.61 5.77 -11.81
CA LEU A 758 29.25 5.70 -12.33
C LEU A 758 28.91 6.89 -13.26
N GLU A 759 29.92 7.59 -13.78
CA GLU A 759 29.71 8.73 -14.67
C GLU A 759 28.82 8.37 -15.88
N GLY A 760 27.72 9.11 -16.04
CA GLY A 760 26.76 8.88 -17.12
C GLY A 760 25.85 7.65 -16.90
N LYS A 761 25.77 7.11 -15.68
CA LYS A 761 24.72 6.18 -15.25
C LYS A 761 23.60 6.92 -14.52
N ASP A 762 22.43 6.31 -14.47
CA ASP A 762 21.34 6.75 -13.60
C ASP A 762 21.47 6.03 -12.26
N TYR A 763 21.70 6.78 -11.19
CA TYR A 763 21.88 6.24 -9.85
C TYR A 763 21.46 7.27 -8.80
N GLU A 764 21.24 6.82 -7.58
CA GLU A 764 21.13 7.68 -6.40
C GLU A 764 22.13 7.25 -5.32
N VAL A 765 22.56 8.23 -4.52
CA VAL A 765 23.35 8.00 -3.31
C VAL A 765 22.48 8.36 -2.12
N VAL A 766 22.31 7.42 -1.20
CA VAL A 766 21.40 7.52 -0.06
C VAL A 766 22.23 7.44 1.22
N ASP A 767 22.16 8.51 1.99
CA ASP A 767 22.76 8.63 3.29
C ASP A 767 21.70 8.26 4.35
N VAL A 768 22.04 7.35 5.26
CA VAL A 768 21.09 6.75 6.21
C VAL A 768 21.69 6.76 7.62
N ASP A 769 21.21 7.69 8.43
CA ASP A 769 21.65 7.85 9.82
C ASP A 769 20.64 7.29 10.82
N ALA A 770 21.12 6.46 11.75
CA ALA A 770 20.42 6.15 12.99
C ALA A 770 20.68 7.25 14.01
N VAL A 771 19.62 7.97 14.40
CA VAL A 771 19.71 9.13 15.30
C VAL A 771 19.17 8.77 16.68
N ASN A 772 20.00 8.95 17.70
CA ASN A 772 19.59 8.89 19.10
C ASN A 772 18.81 10.15 19.48
N MET A 773 17.51 10.03 19.75
CA MET A 773 16.64 11.19 20.04
C MET A 773 16.76 11.71 21.48
N TYR A 774 17.50 11.02 22.36
CA TYR A 774 17.81 11.52 23.71
C TYR A 774 19.05 12.40 23.72
N ARG A 775 20.11 11.98 23.03
CA ARG A 775 21.39 12.69 22.99
C ARG A 775 21.57 13.59 21.77
N THR A 776 20.70 13.47 20.78
CA THR A 776 20.76 14.23 19.52
C THR A 776 22.03 13.93 18.71
N GLU A 777 22.48 12.68 18.78
CA GLU A 777 23.74 12.19 18.21
C GLU A 777 23.48 11.08 17.20
N ILE A 778 24.30 11.03 16.16
CA ILE A 778 24.31 9.91 15.20
C ILE A 778 24.94 8.72 15.89
N SER A 779 24.26 7.58 15.81
CA SER A 779 24.75 6.32 16.35
C SER A 779 25.38 5.53 15.22
N LYS A 780 26.69 5.32 15.33
CA LYS A 780 27.45 4.58 14.34
C LYS A 780 27.38 3.11 14.68
N LEU A 781 26.52 2.37 13.98
CA LEU A 781 26.35 0.94 14.19
C LEU A 781 27.29 0.23 13.22
N SER A 782 28.48 -0.12 13.70
CA SER A 782 29.58 -0.58 12.84
C SER A 782 29.56 -2.06 12.49
N ALA A 783 28.75 -2.84 13.20
CA ALA A 783 28.64 -4.28 13.01
C ALA A 783 27.21 -4.77 13.33
N GLY A 784 26.62 -5.49 12.39
CA GLY A 784 25.30 -6.12 12.52
C GLY A 784 24.80 -6.67 11.19
N ASP A 785 23.70 -7.42 11.22
CA ASP A 785 23.07 -7.99 10.02
C ASP A 785 21.88 -7.12 9.57
N PHE A 786 22.16 -5.87 9.21
CA PHE A 786 21.10 -4.92 8.89
C PHE A 786 20.47 -5.20 7.53
N VAL A 787 19.13 -5.24 7.50
CA VAL A 787 18.36 -5.34 6.26
C VAL A 787 17.79 -3.97 5.92
N TYR A 788 18.23 -3.44 4.78
CA TYR A 788 17.72 -2.20 4.21
C TYR A 788 16.65 -2.52 3.19
N THR A 789 15.52 -1.83 3.26
CA THR A 789 14.58 -1.75 2.13
C THR A 789 14.50 -0.32 1.63
N ARG A 790 14.34 -0.13 0.32
CA ARG A 790 14.09 1.18 -0.26
C ARG A 790 13.12 1.13 -1.43
N ALA A 791 12.17 2.05 -1.49
CA ALA A 791 11.28 2.21 -2.61
C ALA A 791 12.05 2.60 -3.88
N VAL A 792 11.78 1.89 -4.97
CA VAL A 792 12.34 2.13 -6.31
C VAL A 792 11.48 3.20 -6.99
N PRO A 793 12.07 4.28 -7.53
CA PRO A 793 11.31 5.31 -8.24
C PRO A 793 10.50 4.71 -9.41
N GLU A 794 9.29 5.23 -9.62
CA GLU A 794 8.37 4.73 -10.65
C GLU A 794 9.04 4.63 -12.04
N GLY A 795 8.83 3.50 -12.72
CA GLY A 795 9.38 3.23 -14.05
C GLY A 795 10.88 2.90 -14.08
N LYS A 796 11.59 2.97 -12.94
CA LYS A 796 12.97 2.51 -12.84
C LYS A 796 13.03 1.03 -12.45
N LYS A 797 14.17 0.42 -12.77
CA LYS A 797 14.51 -0.94 -12.36
C LYS A 797 15.92 -0.94 -11.79
N VAL A 798 16.16 -1.65 -10.69
CA VAL A 798 17.50 -1.71 -10.09
C VAL A 798 18.40 -2.64 -10.89
N SER A 799 19.60 -2.16 -11.19
CA SER A 799 20.63 -2.93 -11.90
C SER A 799 21.74 -3.42 -10.97
N LYS A 800 22.16 -2.57 -10.02
CA LYS A 800 23.18 -2.87 -9.02
C LYS A 800 22.95 -2.04 -7.76
N VAL A 801 23.40 -2.56 -6.63
CA VAL A 801 23.44 -1.85 -5.34
C VAL A 801 24.87 -1.93 -4.80
N TYR A 802 25.35 -0.84 -4.21
CA TYR A 802 26.65 -0.76 -3.55
C TYR A 802 26.53 -0.02 -2.22
N TYR A 803 27.57 -0.09 -1.40
CA TYR A 803 27.93 1.02 -0.51
C TYR A 803 29.24 1.67 -0.99
N ILE A 804 29.46 2.92 -0.62
CA ILE A 804 30.69 3.67 -0.91
C ILE A 804 31.45 3.93 0.39
N ASP A 805 32.73 3.54 0.44
CA ASP A 805 33.59 3.77 1.60
C ASP A 805 34.21 5.18 1.60
N ASP A 806 34.93 5.51 2.68
CA ASP A 806 35.59 6.81 2.87
C ASP A 806 36.66 7.12 1.81
N ASN A 807 37.09 6.13 1.02
CA ASN A 807 38.06 6.29 -0.07
C ASN A 807 37.36 6.36 -1.44
N ASP A 808 36.06 6.64 -1.48
CA ASP A 808 35.19 6.64 -2.68
C ASP A 808 35.16 5.30 -3.43
N LYS A 809 35.50 4.19 -2.78
CA LYS A 809 35.49 2.86 -3.40
C LYS A 809 34.11 2.22 -3.25
N LEU A 810 33.60 1.69 -4.36
CA LEU A 810 32.32 0.98 -4.40
C LEU A 810 32.49 -0.49 -4.03
N HIS A 811 31.63 -0.95 -3.12
CA HIS A 811 31.54 -2.35 -2.69
C HIS A 811 30.16 -2.89 -3.07
N GLU A 812 30.12 -3.88 -3.95
CA GLU A 812 28.87 -4.40 -4.53
C GLU A 812 28.10 -5.27 -3.51
N LEU A 813 26.80 -5.00 -3.40
CA LEU A 813 25.89 -5.70 -2.49
C LEU A 813 24.93 -6.58 -3.29
N LYS A 814 24.64 -7.77 -2.76
CA LYS A 814 23.51 -8.58 -3.24
C LYS A 814 22.20 -7.90 -2.86
N PHE A 815 21.25 -7.89 -3.78
CA PHE A 815 19.94 -7.29 -3.57
C PHE A 815 18.82 -8.15 -4.16
N ILE A 816 17.61 -7.93 -3.66
CA ILE A 816 16.35 -8.46 -4.18
C ILE A 816 15.48 -7.26 -4.54
N GLU A 817 14.95 -7.22 -5.75
CA GLU A 817 13.96 -6.23 -6.17
C GLU A 817 12.61 -6.91 -6.39
N SER A 818 11.59 -6.49 -5.65
CA SER A 818 10.22 -7.01 -5.75
C SER A 818 9.23 -5.91 -5.40
N ASN A 819 8.09 -5.87 -6.10
CA ASN A 819 6.98 -4.93 -5.84
C ASN A 819 7.41 -3.46 -5.73
N GLY A 820 8.37 -3.03 -6.57
CA GLY A 820 8.86 -1.64 -6.55
C GLY A 820 9.72 -1.29 -5.33
N VAL A 821 10.26 -2.28 -4.61
CA VAL A 821 11.16 -2.10 -3.47
C VAL A 821 12.44 -2.90 -3.70
N VAL A 822 13.58 -2.29 -3.40
CA VAL A 822 14.89 -2.95 -3.38
C VAL A 822 15.28 -3.26 -1.94
N THR A 823 15.68 -4.51 -1.68
CA THR A 823 16.10 -5.01 -0.37
C THR A 823 17.54 -5.50 -0.45
N PHE A 824 18.40 -5.09 0.48
CA PHE A 824 19.80 -5.50 0.53
C PHE A 824 20.31 -5.52 1.98
N LYS A 825 21.37 -6.28 2.23
CA LYS A 825 22.00 -6.38 3.56
C LYS A 825 23.23 -5.49 3.66
N MET A 826 23.44 -4.89 4.82
CA MET A 826 24.64 -4.13 5.17
C MET A 826 25.16 -4.55 6.53
N GLY A 827 26.49 -4.46 6.69
CA GLY A 827 27.16 -4.69 7.97
C GLY A 827 27.04 -3.53 8.97
N SER A 828 26.53 -2.38 8.53
CA SER A 828 26.57 -1.14 9.30
C SER A 828 25.40 -0.20 9.02
N VAL A 829 25.11 0.71 9.96
CA VAL A 829 24.21 1.88 9.82
C VAL A 829 24.96 3.15 10.23
N SER A 830 24.71 4.26 9.53
CA SER A 830 25.35 5.58 9.75
C SER A 830 26.85 5.65 9.47
N LEU A 831 27.41 4.69 8.72
CA LEU A 831 28.83 4.68 8.33
C LEU A 831 29.04 4.97 6.86
N TYR A 832 28.32 4.26 5.99
CA TYR A 832 28.53 4.32 4.54
C TYR A 832 27.25 4.68 3.81
N ASN A 833 27.39 5.48 2.75
CA ASN A 833 26.28 5.80 1.87
C ASN A 833 25.95 4.61 0.96
N ASN A 834 24.66 4.41 0.72
CA ASN A 834 24.14 3.40 -0.19
C ASN A 834 24.11 3.96 -1.60
N VAL A 835 24.48 3.18 -2.61
CA VAL A 835 24.43 3.60 -4.02
C VAL A 835 23.55 2.64 -4.80
N ILE A 836 22.41 3.12 -5.29
CA ILE A 836 21.45 2.32 -6.07
C ILE A 836 21.53 2.76 -7.52
N VAL A 837 21.94 1.83 -8.39
CA VAL A 837 22.13 2.08 -9.82
C VAL A 837 20.96 1.51 -10.60
N TYR A 838 20.32 2.34 -11.41
CA TYR A 838 19.16 2.00 -12.21
C TYR A 838 19.55 1.52 -13.62
N ALA A 839 18.76 0.57 -14.15
CA ALA A 839 18.88 0.12 -15.52
C ALA A 839 18.49 1.24 -16.50
N GLY A 840 19.17 1.33 -17.64
CA GLY A 840 18.83 2.31 -18.66
C GLY A 840 17.55 1.96 -19.42
N GLU A 841 16.85 2.98 -19.92
CA GLU A 841 15.73 2.84 -20.85
C GLU A 841 16.26 2.30 -22.19
N LYS A 842 15.83 1.08 -22.56
CA LYS A 842 16.25 0.44 -23.82
C LYS A 842 15.65 1.14 -25.03
N LEU A 843 16.51 1.72 -25.87
CA LEU A 843 16.11 2.28 -27.15
C LEU A 843 15.58 1.20 -28.10
N GLN A 844 14.49 1.51 -28.81
CA GLN A 844 13.91 0.62 -29.81
C GLN A 844 14.17 1.08 -31.24
N ALA A 845 14.00 0.17 -32.21
CA ALA A 845 14.18 0.52 -33.61
C ALA A 845 13.18 1.59 -34.09
N LYS A 846 11.96 1.64 -33.54
CA LYS A 846 10.94 2.64 -33.90
C LYS A 846 11.34 4.07 -33.52
N ASP A 847 12.18 4.20 -32.49
CA ASP A 847 12.60 5.47 -31.90
C ASP A 847 13.60 6.23 -32.77
N VAL A 848 14.28 5.51 -33.67
CA VAL A 848 15.38 6.06 -34.48
C VAL A 848 14.95 6.28 -35.93
N SER A 849 15.13 7.51 -36.42
CA SER A 849 14.87 7.90 -37.80
C SER A 849 16.10 8.54 -38.46
N LEU A 850 16.23 8.35 -39.78
CA LEU A 850 17.26 8.97 -40.61
C LEU A 850 16.63 10.04 -41.48
N SER A 851 17.27 11.21 -41.61
CA SER A 851 16.78 12.29 -42.49
C SER A 851 16.72 11.89 -43.97
N LYS A 852 17.50 10.86 -44.36
CA LYS A 852 17.48 10.32 -45.72
C LYS A 852 17.95 8.86 -45.74
N THR A 853 17.23 8.03 -46.49
CA THR A 853 17.53 6.58 -46.62
C THR A 853 18.22 6.21 -47.93
N ALA A 854 18.42 7.18 -48.84
CA ALA A 854 19.11 6.97 -50.11
C ALA A 854 19.95 8.18 -50.56
N TYR A 855 21.21 7.95 -50.93
CA TYR A 855 22.12 8.96 -51.46
C TYR A 855 22.64 8.59 -52.84
N THR A 856 23.17 9.57 -53.57
CA THR A 856 23.97 9.33 -54.77
C THR A 856 25.45 9.40 -54.42
N TYR A 857 26.23 8.48 -54.98
CA TYR A 857 27.68 8.45 -54.80
C TYR A 857 28.34 9.74 -55.30
N SER A 858 29.19 10.32 -54.45
CA SER A 858 29.94 11.55 -54.74
C SER A 858 31.41 11.48 -54.34
N GLY A 859 31.91 10.32 -53.90
CA GLY A 859 33.29 10.15 -53.40
C GLY A 859 33.53 10.60 -51.94
N LYS A 860 32.57 11.28 -51.30
CA LYS A 860 32.62 11.68 -49.88
C LYS A 860 31.71 10.80 -49.03
N ALA A 861 32.07 10.62 -47.75
CA ALA A 861 31.26 9.90 -46.77
C ALA A 861 29.87 10.53 -46.60
N LYS A 862 28.86 9.70 -46.34
CA LYS A 862 27.46 10.10 -46.14
C LYS A 862 27.05 9.86 -44.69
N LYS A 863 26.62 10.92 -44.01
CA LYS A 863 26.17 10.89 -42.61
C LYS A 863 24.75 11.49 -42.55
N PRO A 864 23.69 10.70 -42.82
CA PRO A 864 22.32 11.19 -42.64
C PRO A 864 22.12 11.67 -41.21
N ALA A 865 21.45 12.79 -41.01
CA ALA A 865 21.13 13.25 -39.66
C ALA A 865 20.23 12.20 -38.99
N VAL A 866 20.61 11.80 -37.78
CA VAL A 866 19.85 10.85 -36.95
C VAL A 866 18.97 11.65 -36.00
N THR A 867 17.70 11.28 -35.91
CA THR A 867 16.79 11.78 -34.88
C THR A 867 16.31 10.60 -34.07
N VAL A 868 16.56 10.63 -32.76
CA VAL A 868 16.10 9.65 -31.79
C VAL A 868 14.98 10.28 -30.96
N LYS A 869 13.88 9.56 -30.78
CA LYS A 869 12.77 9.95 -29.91
C LYS A 869 12.40 8.81 -28.98
N PHE A 870 12.22 9.09 -27.70
CA PHE A 870 11.69 8.12 -26.73
C PHE A 870 10.40 8.71 -26.13
N ASP A 871 9.32 7.95 -26.12
CA ASP A 871 7.96 8.38 -25.72
C ASP A 871 7.55 9.75 -26.30
N GLY A 872 7.81 9.94 -27.59
CA GLY A 872 7.48 11.16 -28.32
C GLY A 872 8.46 12.32 -28.13
N LYS A 873 9.32 12.31 -27.12
CA LYS A 873 10.32 13.36 -26.84
C LYS A 873 11.62 13.12 -27.61
N LYS A 874 12.17 14.18 -28.20
CA LYS A 874 13.44 14.12 -28.95
C LYS A 874 14.65 14.12 -28.02
N LEU A 875 15.57 13.19 -28.24
CA LEU A 875 16.80 13.04 -27.44
C LEU A 875 17.96 13.87 -28.00
N LYS A 876 18.92 14.22 -27.13
CA LYS A 876 20.11 15.03 -27.45
C LYS A 876 21.33 14.14 -27.72
N ALA A 877 21.93 14.31 -28.91
CA ALA A 877 23.15 13.60 -29.28
C ALA A 877 24.34 14.05 -28.40
N GLY A 878 25.19 13.10 -28.01
CA GLY A 878 26.35 13.30 -27.13
C GLY A 878 26.06 13.05 -25.65
N SER A 879 24.91 13.53 -25.15
CA SER A 879 24.45 13.26 -23.78
C SER A 879 23.65 11.97 -23.67
N ASP A 880 22.65 11.79 -24.55
CA ASP A 880 21.64 10.72 -24.41
C ASP A 880 21.96 9.53 -25.34
N TYR A 881 22.70 9.77 -26.42
CA TYR A 881 23.15 8.74 -27.34
C TYR A 881 24.35 9.20 -28.17
N THR A 882 25.09 8.25 -28.73
CA THR A 882 26.15 8.50 -29.73
C THR A 882 25.77 7.87 -31.07
N VAL A 883 26.39 8.35 -32.16
CA VAL A 883 26.17 7.81 -33.51
C VAL A 883 27.48 7.53 -34.20
N SER A 884 27.66 6.29 -34.66
CA SER A 884 28.76 5.90 -35.53
C SER A 884 28.24 5.46 -36.91
N TYR A 885 29.11 5.56 -37.93
CA TYR A 885 28.75 5.20 -39.31
C TYR A 885 29.78 4.25 -39.90
N SER A 886 29.31 3.27 -40.67
CA SER A 886 30.18 2.33 -41.37
C SER A 886 29.70 2.07 -42.80
N ALA A 887 30.65 1.69 -43.66
CA ALA A 887 30.43 1.48 -45.10
C ALA A 887 29.74 2.65 -45.84
N ASN A 888 29.96 3.89 -45.38
CA ASN A 888 29.18 5.06 -45.78
C ASN A 888 29.79 5.95 -46.89
N LYS A 889 30.83 5.48 -47.59
CA LYS A 889 31.49 6.22 -48.69
C LYS A 889 31.19 5.65 -50.07
N ASN A 890 31.26 4.32 -50.20
CA ASN A 890 31.12 3.61 -51.48
C ASN A 890 29.67 3.22 -51.78
N VAL A 891 29.38 2.86 -53.02
CA VAL A 891 28.04 2.38 -53.42
C VAL A 891 27.76 1.07 -52.70
N GLY A 892 26.56 0.93 -52.11
CA GLY A 892 26.20 -0.23 -51.29
C GLY A 892 25.20 0.10 -50.18
N LYS A 893 25.07 -0.82 -49.21
CA LYS A 893 24.29 -0.65 -47.97
C LYS A 893 25.24 -0.12 -46.88
N ALA A 894 24.96 1.08 -46.38
CA ALA A 894 25.69 1.71 -45.28
C ALA A 894 24.89 1.59 -43.98
N LYS A 895 25.57 1.72 -42.84
CA LYS A 895 24.98 1.64 -41.50
C LYS A 895 25.19 2.94 -40.73
N ALA A 896 24.19 3.30 -39.93
CA ALA A 896 24.28 4.25 -38.83
C ALA A 896 23.93 3.48 -37.56
N VAL A 897 24.86 3.42 -36.61
CA VAL A 897 24.71 2.70 -35.34
C VAL A 897 24.53 3.74 -34.24
N VAL A 898 23.40 3.65 -33.54
CA VAL A 898 23.02 4.51 -32.43
C VAL A 898 23.20 3.73 -31.15
N THR A 899 23.96 4.27 -30.20
CA THR A 899 24.19 3.65 -28.89
C THR A 899 23.67 4.58 -27.81
N GLY A 900 22.75 4.09 -26.96
CA GLY A 900 22.24 4.84 -25.81
C GLY A 900 23.33 5.22 -24.82
N LYS A 901 23.16 6.35 -24.12
CA LYS A 901 24.04 6.86 -23.07
C LYS A 901 23.20 7.51 -21.97
N GLY A 902 23.75 7.68 -20.76
CA GLY A 902 23.02 8.28 -19.66
C GLY A 902 21.96 7.32 -19.14
N LYS A 903 20.74 7.84 -19.01
CA LYS A 903 19.54 7.04 -18.70
C LYS A 903 19.08 6.11 -19.82
N TYR A 904 19.73 6.11 -20.98
CA TYR A 904 19.38 5.26 -22.12
C TYR A 904 20.42 4.19 -22.36
N GLU A 905 19.98 3.01 -22.78
CA GLU A 905 20.87 1.90 -23.13
C GLU A 905 20.46 1.19 -24.44
N GLY A 906 21.30 0.24 -24.85
CA GLY A 906 21.10 -0.55 -26.06
C GLY A 906 21.72 0.07 -27.31
N THR A 907 21.76 -0.75 -28.38
CA THR A 907 22.35 -0.38 -29.67
C THR A 907 21.38 -0.64 -30.81
N ILE A 908 21.04 0.40 -31.58
CA ILE A 908 20.14 0.34 -32.73
C ILE A 908 20.92 0.60 -34.02
N THR A 909 20.84 -0.33 -34.96
CA THR A 909 21.42 -0.16 -36.31
C THR A 909 20.36 0.20 -37.33
N LYS A 910 20.47 1.38 -37.95
CA LYS A 910 19.70 1.77 -39.14
C LYS A 910 20.55 1.70 -40.39
N THR A 911 19.93 1.41 -41.53
CA THR A 911 20.65 1.26 -42.80
C THR A 911 20.13 2.22 -43.87
N PHE A 912 21.03 2.71 -44.71
CA PHE A 912 20.72 3.56 -45.86
C PHE A 912 21.51 3.12 -47.09
N LYS A 913 21.03 3.47 -48.28
CA LYS A 913 21.62 3.04 -49.56
C LYS A 913 22.43 4.18 -50.19
N ILE A 914 23.60 3.87 -50.72
CA ILE A 914 24.35 4.79 -51.58
C ILE A 914 24.28 4.21 -53.00
N ASN A 915 23.54 4.89 -53.87
CA ASN A 915 23.33 4.51 -55.26
C ASN A 915 24.42 5.08 -56.17
N PRO A 916 24.74 4.41 -57.29
CA PRO A 916 25.73 4.91 -58.24
C PRO A 916 25.29 6.24 -58.89
N LYS A 917 26.27 7.03 -59.34
CA LYS A 917 26.01 8.25 -60.10
C LYS A 917 25.36 7.91 -61.44
N GLY A 918 24.27 8.58 -61.76
CA GLY A 918 23.53 8.36 -63.01
C GLY A 918 24.30 8.83 -64.25
N THR A 919 23.74 8.52 -65.42
CA THR A 919 24.23 8.98 -66.71
C THR A 919 23.08 9.45 -67.59
N SER A 920 23.37 10.03 -68.75
CA SER A 920 22.41 10.46 -69.75
C SER A 920 22.86 10.08 -71.15
N ILE A 921 21.88 9.89 -72.04
CA ILE A 921 22.11 9.63 -73.46
C ILE A 921 22.57 10.93 -74.12
N LYS A 922 23.79 10.94 -74.67
CA LYS A 922 24.31 12.04 -75.49
C LYS A 922 23.59 12.06 -76.84
N HIS A 923 23.69 10.98 -77.60
CA HIS A 923 23.14 10.87 -78.96
C HIS A 923 22.37 9.56 -79.15
N LEU A 924 21.36 9.58 -80.04
CA LEU A 924 20.67 8.40 -80.54
C LEU A 924 20.83 8.35 -82.06
N LYS A 925 21.65 7.43 -82.56
CA LYS A 925 21.82 7.24 -84.01
C LYS A 925 20.80 6.21 -84.51
N LYS A 926 19.99 6.59 -85.51
CA LYS A 926 19.10 5.66 -86.22
C LYS A 926 19.90 4.70 -87.09
N GLY A 927 19.44 3.46 -87.24
CA GLY A 927 20.00 2.44 -88.13
C GLY A 927 18.88 1.58 -88.73
N VAL A 928 19.21 0.79 -89.75
CA VAL A 928 18.26 -0.15 -90.37
C VAL A 928 17.90 -1.23 -89.34
N ARG A 929 16.62 -1.37 -89.01
CA ARG A 929 16.13 -2.30 -87.97
C ARG A 929 16.90 -2.18 -86.64
N ALA A 930 17.41 -0.99 -86.30
CA ALA A 930 18.20 -0.77 -85.10
C ALA A 930 18.28 0.70 -84.68
N PHE A 931 18.70 0.94 -83.44
CA PHE A 931 19.19 2.25 -83.02
C PHE A 931 20.39 2.08 -82.07
N LYS A 932 21.27 3.09 -82.04
CA LYS A 932 22.51 3.09 -81.26
C LYS A 932 22.52 4.26 -80.28
N PRO A 933 22.16 4.06 -79.00
CA PRO A 933 22.41 5.04 -77.95
C PRO A 933 23.90 5.19 -77.68
N THR A 934 24.35 6.43 -77.56
CA THR A 934 25.66 6.82 -77.03
C THR A 934 25.44 7.67 -75.78
N TRP A 935 26.11 7.37 -74.66
CA TRP A 935 25.87 8.00 -73.36
C TRP A 935 27.14 8.59 -72.74
N LYS A 936 26.95 9.47 -71.73
CA LYS A 936 28.05 10.02 -70.93
C LYS A 936 28.71 8.89 -70.13
N LYS A 937 30.01 8.66 -70.32
CA LYS A 937 30.72 7.57 -69.63
C LYS A 937 30.73 7.80 -68.12
N GLN A 938 30.53 6.74 -67.34
CA GLN A 938 30.69 6.70 -65.88
C GLN A 938 31.50 5.45 -65.53
N THR A 939 32.58 5.57 -64.75
CA THR A 939 33.49 4.45 -64.46
C THR A 939 33.70 4.20 -62.98
N LYS A 940 33.50 5.22 -62.13
CA LYS A 940 33.70 5.15 -60.68
C LYS A 940 32.47 4.55 -60.00
N GLN A 941 32.69 3.53 -59.15
CA GLN A 941 31.64 2.90 -58.33
C GLN A 941 30.41 2.39 -59.12
N ILE A 942 30.61 1.91 -60.35
CA ILE A 942 29.59 1.18 -61.13
C ILE A 942 30.11 -0.16 -61.62
N SER A 943 29.20 -1.10 -61.90
CA SER A 943 29.48 -2.36 -62.61
C SER A 943 29.09 -2.26 -64.08
N GLY A 944 28.04 -1.50 -64.42
CA GLY A 944 27.58 -1.39 -65.80
C GLY A 944 26.37 -0.47 -65.97
N TYR A 945 25.69 -0.61 -67.10
CA TYR A 945 24.55 0.22 -67.51
C TYR A 945 23.31 -0.62 -67.82
N GLN A 946 22.15 0.01 -67.69
CA GLN A 946 20.90 -0.49 -68.23
C GLN A 946 20.32 0.54 -69.18
N VAL A 947 20.03 0.11 -70.42
CA VAL A 947 19.28 0.90 -71.39
C VAL A 947 17.87 0.32 -71.47
N GLN A 948 16.88 1.11 -71.08
CA GLN A 948 15.48 0.74 -71.18
C GLN A 948 14.83 1.43 -72.37
N TYR A 949 14.06 0.69 -73.14
CA TYR A 949 13.41 1.19 -74.35
C TYR A 949 12.02 0.59 -74.56
N SER A 950 11.11 1.38 -75.12
CA SER A 950 9.71 0.98 -75.36
C SER A 950 9.12 1.77 -76.53
N THR A 951 8.12 1.22 -77.21
CA THR A 951 7.29 1.97 -78.15
C THR A 951 6.30 2.90 -77.44
N LYS A 952 6.08 2.70 -76.14
CA LYS A 952 5.22 3.54 -75.29
C LYS A 952 6.07 4.49 -74.44
N LYS A 953 5.74 5.80 -74.42
CA LYS A 953 6.43 6.82 -73.61
C LYS A 953 6.40 6.53 -72.11
N SER A 954 5.37 5.81 -71.64
CA SER A 954 5.21 5.40 -70.24
C SER A 954 6.13 4.26 -69.80
N PHE A 955 6.80 3.57 -70.73
CA PHE A 955 7.63 2.40 -70.46
C PHE A 955 6.90 1.20 -69.81
N LYS A 956 5.57 1.14 -69.81
CA LYS A 956 4.79 0.02 -69.23
C LYS A 956 5.18 -1.37 -69.78
N SER A 957 5.59 -1.46 -71.05
CA SER A 957 6.05 -2.70 -71.71
C SER A 957 7.48 -2.58 -72.24
N ALA A 958 8.36 -1.99 -71.43
CA ALA A 958 9.73 -1.70 -71.86
C ALA A 958 10.66 -2.90 -71.79
N LYS A 959 11.53 -3.03 -72.80
CA LYS A 959 12.65 -3.97 -72.82
C LYS A 959 13.88 -3.31 -72.19
N ILE A 960 14.76 -4.11 -71.57
CA ILE A 960 15.98 -3.63 -70.92
C ILE A 960 17.20 -4.36 -71.51
N LYS A 961 18.16 -3.60 -72.03
CA LYS A 961 19.50 -4.10 -72.35
C LYS A 961 20.44 -3.85 -71.17
N ASN A 962 20.95 -4.93 -70.58
CA ASN A 962 22.04 -4.86 -69.61
C ASN A 962 23.38 -4.79 -70.35
N VAL A 963 24.24 -3.86 -69.95
CA VAL A 963 25.61 -3.71 -70.43
C VAL A 963 26.54 -3.89 -69.23
N SER A 964 27.17 -5.06 -69.11
CA SER A 964 27.99 -5.49 -67.96
C SER A 964 29.42 -4.93 -67.95
N SER A 965 29.72 -3.93 -68.79
CA SER A 965 31.02 -3.26 -68.83
C SER A 965 30.90 -1.77 -68.54
N LYS A 966 31.53 -1.32 -67.46
CA LYS A 966 31.68 0.11 -67.11
C LYS A 966 32.47 0.92 -68.14
N LYS A 967 33.31 0.26 -68.97
CA LYS A 967 34.14 0.89 -70.00
C LYS A 967 33.37 1.23 -71.29
N LYS A 968 32.16 0.70 -71.51
CA LYS A 968 31.36 0.98 -72.70
C LYS A 968 30.61 2.32 -72.59
N SER A 969 30.44 3.01 -73.71
CA SER A 969 29.70 4.28 -73.84
C SER A 969 28.61 4.24 -74.92
N THR A 970 28.41 3.10 -75.57
CA THR A 970 27.41 2.88 -76.62
C THR A 970 27.06 1.40 -76.76
N TRP A 971 25.89 1.11 -77.34
CA TRP A 971 25.47 -0.25 -77.71
C TRP A 971 24.51 -0.20 -78.90
N VAL A 972 24.53 -1.19 -79.80
CA VAL A 972 23.57 -1.30 -80.90
C VAL A 972 22.37 -2.17 -80.47
N ILE A 973 21.16 -1.62 -80.54
CA ILE A 973 19.92 -2.31 -80.15
C ILE A 973 19.10 -2.58 -81.42
N LYS A 974 18.97 -3.86 -81.80
CA LYS A 974 18.14 -4.31 -82.93
C LYS A 974 16.65 -4.21 -82.56
N GLN A 975 15.81 -3.69 -83.45
CA GLN A 975 14.37 -3.46 -83.26
C GLN A 975 13.60 -3.43 -84.61
N LYS A 976 12.25 -3.39 -84.57
CA LYS A 976 11.41 -3.36 -85.77
C LYS A 976 11.63 -2.07 -86.58
N ARG A 977 11.62 -2.19 -87.92
CA ARG A 977 11.76 -1.09 -88.89
C ARG A 977 10.66 -0.03 -88.70
N HIS A 978 10.96 1.24 -88.97
CA HIS A 978 10.01 2.37 -88.96
C HIS A 978 9.17 2.60 -87.70
N LYS A 979 9.51 2.02 -86.54
CA LYS A 979 8.80 2.26 -85.27
C LYS A 979 9.51 3.32 -84.43
N LYS A 980 8.72 4.14 -83.71
CA LYS A 980 9.22 5.12 -82.74
C LYS A 980 9.47 4.43 -81.40
N TYR A 981 10.65 4.64 -80.83
CA TYR A 981 11.07 4.12 -79.54
C TYR A 981 11.46 5.26 -78.61
N TYR A 982 11.01 5.18 -77.36
CA TYR A 982 11.48 5.99 -76.24
C TYR A 982 12.58 5.21 -75.51
N VAL A 983 13.70 5.87 -75.23
CA VAL A 983 14.93 5.25 -74.72
C VAL A 983 15.44 6.07 -73.53
N ARG A 984 15.75 5.41 -72.42
CA ARG A 984 16.39 6.00 -71.23
C ARG A 984 17.47 5.08 -70.69
N ILE A 985 18.42 5.64 -69.94
CA ILE A 985 19.57 4.90 -69.42
C ILE A 985 19.74 5.12 -67.92
N ARG A 986 20.27 4.12 -67.21
CA ARG A 986 20.76 4.25 -65.83
C ARG A 986 22.04 3.47 -65.62
N THR A 987 22.80 3.80 -64.58
CA THR A 987 23.95 3.02 -64.13
C THR A 987 23.53 2.03 -63.05
N TYR A 988 24.31 0.96 -62.87
CA TYR A 988 24.15 0.05 -61.74
C TYR A 988 25.51 -0.43 -61.19
N LYS A 989 25.52 -0.87 -59.93
CA LYS A 989 26.67 -1.48 -59.25
C LYS A 989 26.23 -2.74 -58.54
N LYS A 990 27.02 -3.82 -58.65
CA LYS A 990 26.86 -5.06 -57.88
C LYS A 990 27.76 -5.01 -56.64
N VAL A 991 27.18 -5.28 -55.46
CA VAL A 991 27.87 -5.35 -54.15
C VAL A 991 27.21 -6.48 -53.36
N GLY A 992 27.99 -7.47 -52.90
CA GLY A 992 27.47 -8.60 -52.11
C GLY A 992 26.24 -9.27 -52.73
N GLY A 993 26.30 -9.60 -54.03
CA GLY A 993 25.18 -10.20 -54.77
C GLY A 993 24.09 -9.21 -55.23
N SER A 994 23.86 -8.10 -54.53
CA SER A 994 22.79 -7.13 -54.80
C SER A 994 23.15 -6.06 -55.83
N LYS A 995 22.16 -5.57 -56.60
CA LYS A 995 22.33 -4.46 -57.57
C LYS A 995 21.73 -3.15 -57.05
N TYR A 996 22.52 -2.09 -57.07
CA TYR A 996 22.12 -0.72 -56.75
C TYR A 996 22.05 0.09 -58.04
N TYR A 997 20.98 0.86 -58.22
CA TYR A 997 20.68 1.55 -59.48
C TYR A 997 20.64 3.06 -59.28
N SER A 998 21.14 3.81 -60.27
CA SER A 998 20.82 5.24 -60.36
C SER A 998 19.36 5.44 -60.77
N LYS A 999 18.85 6.67 -60.61
CA LYS A 999 17.62 7.09 -61.30
C LYS A 999 17.81 6.92 -62.82
N TRP A 1000 16.70 6.67 -63.52
CA TRP A 1000 16.68 6.71 -64.98
C TRP A 1000 16.95 8.13 -65.47
N SER A 1001 17.68 8.24 -66.59
CA SER A 1001 17.81 9.50 -67.31
C SER A 1001 16.45 9.95 -67.87
N SER A 1002 16.35 11.23 -68.23
CA SER A 1002 15.28 11.69 -69.12
C SER A 1002 15.23 10.83 -70.37
N ALA A 1003 14.02 10.53 -70.83
CA ALA A 1003 13.81 9.72 -72.04
C ALA A 1003 14.05 10.56 -73.29
N LYS A 1004 14.76 9.98 -74.27
CA LYS A 1004 14.85 10.50 -75.63
C LYS A 1004 14.08 9.57 -76.57
N SER A 1005 13.62 10.06 -77.72
CA SER A 1005 12.92 9.22 -78.70
C SER A 1005 13.65 9.15 -80.03
N ILE A 1006 13.50 8.05 -80.75
CA ILE A 1006 14.08 7.84 -82.08
C ILE A 1006 13.15 6.95 -82.92
N LYS A 1007 13.04 7.21 -84.23
CA LYS A 1007 12.38 6.32 -85.20
C LYS A 1007 13.45 5.53 -85.96
N THR A 1008 13.34 4.21 -85.99
CA THR A 1008 14.28 3.33 -86.71
C THR A 1008 14.11 3.45 -88.23
N MET A 1009 15.19 3.21 -88.99
CA MET A 1009 15.13 3.16 -90.47
C MET A 1009 14.79 1.76 -90.98
#